data_AF-A0A954KLE5-F1
#
_entry.id   AF-A0A954KLE5-F1
#
_cell.length_a   1.000
_cell.length_b   1.000
_cell.length_c   1.000
_cell.angle_alpha   90.00
_cell.angle_beta   90.00
_cell.angle_gamma   90.00
#
_symmetry.space_group_name_H-M   'P 1'
#
loop_
_entity.id
_entity.type
_entity.pdbx_description
1 polymer ?
#
loop_
_entity_poly.entity_id
_entity_poly.type
_entity_poly.pdbx_seq_one_letter_code
_entity_poly.pdbx_strand_id
1 'polypeptide(L)'
;MISEEANGSRESRSIIRIRGARTHNLQNLDVDLPCGKLIVMTGVSGSGKSSLAFDTLFAEGQRRYLESVSAQTRSFISQLPRPDVDDISGLPPTVCVDQRTNSVPVRTTLAITTEIYDFLRVLYARAGTAHCTECGQPVSSQTIDQIVQRTLQLPDRTKLMILSPMVRDRRGAHKEILERIARNGFVRARVDGELVDLADIQDLAQTRNHTIEAVIDRIIIKEGIEQRIRESVELACRESDGTCIVCFQRDDHWDEAFYSTRFSCAKCDLSFPTPEPRSFSFNSAWGACPKCEGHGARGAIEEDGANIRFLREACPECHGSRLKKFPAAVTFFGVTISEFTGQTIADAFATIEKWSACLASGDSPKDERAFENLSQESRLVASRTLPDIQRRLQCLLDVGLDYLSLDRATRTLSGGEFQRARLAACLGIGLNGACFVLDEPTAGLHPRDTACLLNTLNRLRDSGATVVVVEHDGGIMRDADWLVDLGPGAGIDGGHLLFSGRPADAVSVDSPTGDFLAGRLKNVPSGQSEFRTHAENSNRRSLFPVEGPGDFGVIRINNAALNNLQNVSVEIPLRQLVCVTGVSGSGKSSLIMETLLPYAAACCDIKGGATSGKHLQTLAQILLDVKCEAITGLDRIDRVVSLDSNPIGRSSRSCIATITGVWNIIRQLFTKTREARSRGYASNRFSFNSGDGRCADCKGTGVQNLQMSFLPETTVPCPTCRGQRFNRATLSICFNSRNVADVLNLRVDEACQFFSEFNRIVTVLQSLQDAGLGYLKLGQPSSTFSGGESQRVRLATELATKQSAATLYIFDEPTSGLHPADVHRLIAILKRLVTDGHSVLVVEHQTDLMRSADWIIDVGPESGGGGGQIVSQGSPIALASRGQTATEVALRNESLR
;
A
#
# COMPACT_ATOMS: atom_id res chain seq x y z
N MET A 1 46.89 4.82 -46.02
CA MET A 1 46.76 4.97 -44.56
C MET A 1 45.43 5.66 -44.30
N ILE A 2 44.40 4.81 -44.21
CA ILE A 2 43.01 5.10 -43.92
C ILE A 2 42.78 4.31 -42.63
N SER A 3 42.35 4.95 -41.54
CA SER A 3 41.69 4.40 -40.34
C SER A 3 42.25 5.02 -39.05
N GLU A 4 41.58 6.07 -38.54
CA GLU A 4 41.37 6.26 -37.08
C GLU A 4 40.38 7.42 -36.76
N GLU A 5 39.40 7.67 -37.62
CA GLU A 5 38.24 8.54 -37.30
C GLU A 5 36.95 7.81 -37.66
N ALA A 6 36.62 6.77 -36.89
CA ALA A 6 35.32 6.10 -36.96
C ALA A 6 35.02 5.38 -35.63
N ASN A 7 34.93 6.14 -34.54
CA ASN A 7 34.14 5.70 -33.39
C ASN A 7 33.48 6.90 -32.69
N GLY A 8 32.81 7.74 -33.48
CA GLY A 8 31.76 8.61 -32.98
C GLY A 8 30.54 7.75 -32.65
N SER A 9 30.50 7.21 -31.43
CA SER A 9 29.32 6.55 -30.90
C SER A 9 28.17 7.55 -30.87
N ARG A 10 27.19 7.33 -31.75
CA ARG A 10 25.87 7.94 -31.75
C ARG A 10 25.14 7.63 -30.43
N GLU A 11 25.42 8.36 -29.36
CA GLU A 11 24.44 8.63 -28.31
C GLU A 11 23.82 10.00 -28.60
N SER A 12 22.92 10.05 -29.57
CA SER A 12 21.95 11.15 -29.60
C SER A 12 21.08 10.99 -28.36
N ARG A 13 21.44 11.66 -27.26
CA ARG A 13 20.61 11.73 -26.05
C ARG A 13 19.23 12.23 -26.48
N SER A 14 18.23 11.33 -26.45
CA SER A 14 16.85 11.71 -26.74
C SER A 14 16.41 12.73 -25.70
N ILE A 15 15.67 13.75 -26.13
CA ILE A 15 15.12 14.80 -25.28
C ILE A 15 13.60 14.74 -25.43
N ILE A 16 12.88 14.77 -24.32
CA ILE A 16 11.44 14.96 -24.31
C ILE A 16 11.19 16.46 -24.43
N ARG A 17 10.55 16.90 -25.50
CA ARG A 17 10.21 18.32 -25.71
C ARG A 17 8.72 18.50 -25.52
N ILE A 18 8.34 19.36 -24.59
CA ILE A 18 6.97 19.77 -24.35
C ILE A 18 6.83 21.21 -24.85
N ARG A 19 5.83 21.47 -25.69
CA ARG A 19 5.57 22.79 -26.26
C ARG A 19 4.13 23.24 -26.03
N GLY A 20 3.97 24.47 -25.55
CA GLY A 20 2.69 25.11 -25.34
C GLY A 20 1.77 24.40 -24.35
N ALA A 21 2.30 23.90 -23.22
CA ALA A 21 1.48 23.25 -22.21
C ALA A 21 0.58 24.25 -21.47
N ARG A 22 -0.73 24.00 -21.44
CA ARG A 22 -1.79 24.86 -20.88
C ARG A 22 -2.76 24.12 -19.95
N THR A 23 -2.48 22.85 -19.65
CA THR A 23 -3.29 22.04 -18.74
C THR A 23 -3.43 22.72 -17.37
N HIS A 24 -4.66 22.88 -16.89
CA HIS A 24 -5.01 23.55 -15.63
C HIS A 24 -4.55 25.02 -15.54
N ASN A 25 -3.46 25.30 -14.83
CA ASN A 25 -2.92 26.63 -14.61
C ASN A 25 -1.59 26.88 -15.32
N LEU A 26 -1.14 25.95 -16.17
CA LEU A 26 0.09 26.12 -16.96
C LEU A 26 -0.07 27.28 -17.97
N GLN A 27 0.96 28.12 -18.07
CA GLN A 27 0.91 29.38 -18.81
C GLN A 27 1.62 29.27 -20.17
N ASN A 28 1.11 28.41 -21.05
CA ASN A 28 1.68 28.12 -22.37
C ASN A 28 3.18 27.76 -22.28
N LEU A 29 3.48 26.79 -21.43
CA LEU A 29 4.83 26.46 -20.99
C LEU A 29 5.56 25.56 -21.99
N ASP A 30 6.81 25.92 -22.29
CA ASP A 30 7.76 25.13 -23.06
C ASP A 30 8.85 24.57 -22.13
N VAL A 31 9.14 23.27 -22.21
CA VAL A 31 10.22 22.66 -21.43
C VAL A 31 10.87 21.50 -22.17
N ASP A 32 12.19 21.37 -22.00
CA ASP A 32 13.00 20.27 -22.52
C ASP A 32 13.52 19.43 -21.36
N LEU A 33 13.28 18.11 -21.43
CA LEU A 33 13.66 17.16 -20.40
C LEU A 33 14.63 16.11 -20.97
N PRO A 34 15.83 15.92 -20.40
CA PRO A 34 16.79 14.94 -20.90
C PRO A 34 16.35 13.49 -20.60
N CYS A 35 16.34 12.60 -21.59
CA CYS A 35 16.08 11.18 -21.35
C CYS A 35 17.26 10.49 -20.63
N GLY A 36 16.96 9.40 -19.93
CA GLY A 36 17.95 8.59 -19.20
C GLY A 36 18.50 9.29 -17.96
N LYS A 37 17.78 10.29 -17.45
CA LYS A 37 18.18 11.13 -16.31
C LYS A 37 17.15 11.09 -15.19
N LEU A 38 17.61 11.36 -13.96
CA LEU A 38 16.75 11.67 -12.82
C LEU A 38 16.37 13.16 -12.87
N ILE A 39 15.14 13.44 -13.27
CA ILE A 39 14.56 14.76 -13.40
C ILE A 39 13.66 15.01 -12.19
N VAL A 40 13.90 16.11 -11.47
CA VAL A 40 13.06 16.54 -10.35
C VAL A 40 12.26 17.77 -10.75
N MET A 41 10.94 17.69 -10.63
CA MET A 41 10.01 18.80 -10.77
C MET A 41 9.64 19.33 -9.39
N THR A 42 9.84 20.62 -9.17
CA THR A 42 9.67 21.25 -7.86
C THR A 42 8.97 22.62 -7.97
N GLY A 43 8.73 23.26 -6.84
CA GLY A 43 8.03 24.54 -6.73
C GLY A 43 6.93 24.55 -5.66
N VAL A 44 6.36 25.73 -5.39
CA VAL A 44 5.36 25.91 -4.31
C VAL A 44 4.08 25.09 -4.52
N SER A 45 3.35 24.77 -3.45
CA SER A 45 2.11 23.99 -3.55
C SER A 45 1.08 24.73 -4.43
N GLY A 46 0.61 24.07 -5.50
CA GLY A 46 -0.28 24.69 -6.51
C GLY A 46 0.43 25.39 -7.67
N SER A 47 1.75 25.30 -7.81
CA SER A 47 2.51 25.94 -8.91
C SER A 47 2.35 25.29 -10.29
N GLY A 48 1.67 24.15 -10.41
CA GLY A 48 1.46 23.44 -11.69
C GLY A 48 2.34 22.20 -11.92
N LYS A 49 3.09 21.75 -10.91
CA LYS A 49 3.96 20.55 -10.97
C LYS A 49 3.24 19.29 -11.40
N SER A 50 2.17 18.94 -10.68
CA SER A 50 1.37 17.76 -10.97
C SER A 50 0.63 17.91 -12.31
N SER A 51 0.25 19.13 -12.68
CA SER A 51 -0.36 19.42 -13.98
C SER A 51 0.59 19.17 -15.14
N LEU A 52 1.88 19.46 -14.98
CA LEU A 52 2.91 19.16 -15.98
C LEU A 52 3.29 17.66 -15.98
N ALA A 53 3.56 17.08 -14.80
CA ALA A 53 4.03 15.70 -14.67
C ALA A 53 2.94 14.65 -14.97
N PHE A 54 1.77 14.80 -14.36
CA PHE A 54 0.70 13.78 -14.42
C PHE A 54 -0.34 14.11 -15.48
N ASP A 55 -0.93 15.31 -15.43
CA ASP A 55 -2.06 15.67 -16.30
C ASP A 55 -1.62 16.01 -17.73
N THR A 56 -0.32 16.21 -17.96
CA THR A 56 0.25 16.48 -19.28
C THR A 56 1.18 15.35 -19.74
N LEU A 57 2.33 15.16 -19.10
CA LEU A 57 3.35 14.20 -19.54
C LEU A 57 2.86 12.75 -19.44
N PHE A 58 2.43 12.31 -18.25
CA PHE A 58 1.92 10.95 -18.06
C PHE A 58 0.64 10.68 -18.84
N ALA A 59 -0.33 11.61 -18.81
CA ALA A 59 -1.58 11.48 -19.54
C ALA A 59 -1.34 11.27 -21.04
N GLU A 60 -0.42 12.04 -21.64
CA GLU A 60 -0.07 11.89 -23.06
C GLU A 60 0.68 10.57 -23.33
N GLY A 61 1.60 10.17 -22.44
CA GLY A 61 2.33 8.91 -22.57
C GLY A 61 1.42 7.68 -22.49
N GLN A 62 0.47 7.68 -21.54
CA GLN A 62 -0.54 6.64 -21.40
C GLN A 62 -1.46 6.59 -22.62
N ARG A 63 -1.93 7.75 -23.10
CA ARG A 63 -2.79 7.84 -24.29
C ARG A 63 -2.10 7.24 -25.51
N ARG A 64 -0.85 7.63 -25.80
CA ARG A 64 -0.07 7.11 -26.94
C ARG A 64 0.13 5.60 -26.86
N TYR A 65 0.41 5.09 -25.67
CA TYR A 65 0.55 3.66 -25.46
C TYR A 65 -0.77 2.92 -25.72
N LEU A 66 -1.88 3.38 -25.14
CA LEU A 66 -3.18 2.74 -25.30
C LEU A 66 -3.70 2.82 -26.75
N GLU A 67 -3.35 3.88 -27.49
CA GLU A 67 -3.65 3.98 -28.93
C GLU A 67 -2.93 2.90 -29.75
N SER A 68 -1.83 2.33 -29.25
CA SER A 68 -1.13 1.25 -29.94
C SER A 68 -1.79 -0.13 -29.78
N VAL A 69 -2.66 -0.33 -28.76
CA VAL A 69 -3.12 -1.67 -28.32
C VAL A 69 -4.13 -2.31 -29.27
N SER A 70 -5.30 -1.70 -29.49
CA SER A 70 -6.33 -2.28 -30.37
C SER A 70 -7.23 -1.21 -31.01
N ALA A 71 -7.84 -1.54 -32.15
CA ALA A 71 -8.77 -0.63 -32.84
C ALA A 71 -10.01 -0.29 -31.99
N GLN A 72 -10.51 -1.24 -31.19
CA GLN A 72 -11.61 -1.00 -30.26
C GLN A 72 -11.17 -0.02 -29.15
N THR A 73 -9.99 -0.24 -28.56
CA THR A 73 -9.43 0.65 -27.53
C THR A 73 -9.25 2.07 -28.05
N ARG A 74 -8.77 2.25 -29.30
CA ARG A 74 -8.65 3.58 -29.95
C ARG A 74 -9.97 4.35 -30.02
N SER A 75 -11.08 3.67 -30.37
CA SER A 75 -12.41 4.31 -30.42
C SER A 75 -12.84 4.85 -29.05
N PHE A 76 -12.52 4.13 -27.97
CA PHE A 76 -12.83 4.58 -26.61
C PHE A 76 -11.92 5.73 -26.16
N ILE A 77 -10.61 5.65 -26.45
CA ILE A 77 -9.64 6.69 -26.12
C ILE A 77 -9.98 8.04 -26.77
N SER A 78 -10.56 8.03 -27.97
CA SER A 78 -10.95 9.27 -28.65
C SER A 78 -11.97 10.12 -27.87
N GLN A 79 -12.66 9.52 -26.89
CA GLN A 79 -13.60 10.22 -26.00
C GLN A 79 -12.92 10.84 -24.76
N LEU A 80 -11.66 10.49 -24.50
CA LEU A 80 -10.91 11.09 -23.39
C LEU A 80 -10.53 12.53 -23.73
N PRO A 81 -10.64 13.45 -22.78
CA PRO A 81 -10.09 14.79 -22.96
C PRO A 81 -8.58 14.67 -23.17
N ARG A 82 -8.08 15.27 -24.26
CA ARG A 82 -6.64 15.40 -24.49
C ARG A 82 -6.07 16.45 -23.55
N PRO A 83 -4.85 16.27 -23.03
CA PRO A 83 -4.12 17.35 -22.38
C PRO A 83 -4.05 18.57 -23.30
N ASP A 84 -4.18 19.77 -22.75
CA ASP A 84 -4.07 21.00 -23.52
C ASP A 84 -2.59 21.34 -23.71
N VAL A 85 -2.03 20.85 -24.81
CA VAL A 85 -0.62 21.01 -25.19
C VAL A 85 -0.51 21.06 -26.72
N ASP A 86 0.42 21.85 -27.26
CA ASP A 86 0.59 21.98 -28.70
C ASP A 86 1.31 20.77 -29.30
N ASP A 87 2.46 20.39 -28.71
CA ASP A 87 3.21 19.20 -29.12
C ASP A 87 4.00 18.62 -27.95
N ILE A 88 4.11 17.28 -27.95
CA ILE A 88 5.05 16.56 -27.12
C ILE A 88 5.83 15.59 -28.01
N SER A 89 7.14 15.78 -28.14
CA SER A 89 8.01 14.91 -28.94
C SER A 89 9.07 14.21 -28.09
N GLY A 90 9.50 13.03 -28.54
CA GLY A 90 10.52 12.24 -27.82
C GLY A 90 10.03 11.51 -26.56
N LEU A 91 8.72 11.46 -26.30
CA LEU A 91 8.14 10.81 -25.11
C LEU A 91 8.18 9.28 -25.19
N PRO A 92 8.90 8.58 -24.27
CA PRO A 92 8.89 7.13 -24.19
C PRO A 92 7.59 6.58 -23.56
N PRO A 93 7.35 5.25 -23.61
CA PRO A 93 6.27 4.62 -22.84
C PRO A 93 6.34 5.03 -21.37
N THR A 94 5.24 5.59 -20.85
CA THR A 94 5.24 6.24 -19.53
C THR A 94 4.49 5.40 -18.50
N VAL A 95 5.07 5.24 -17.32
CA VAL A 95 4.51 4.51 -16.17
C VAL A 95 4.40 5.45 -14.98
N CYS A 96 3.21 5.53 -14.37
CA CYS A 96 2.99 6.31 -13.15
C CYS A 96 3.05 5.42 -11.90
N VAL A 97 3.79 5.87 -10.89
CA VAL A 97 3.89 5.25 -9.57
C VAL A 97 3.33 6.22 -8.52
N ASP A 98 2.04 6.06 -8.22
CA ASP A 98 1.29 6.88 -7.25
C ASP A 98 1.07 6.15 -5.91
N GLN A 99 0.59 6.90 -4.91
CA GLN A 99 0.34 6.45 -3.54
C GLN A 99 -1.11 5.94 -3.33
N ARG A 100 -1.92 5.80 -4.39
CA ARG A 100 -3.37 5.56 -4.26
C ARG A 100 -3.70 4.09 -3.98
N THR A 101 -3.82 3.73 -2.71
CA THR A 101 -4.18 2.37 -2.26
C THR A 101 -5.68 2.02 -2.40
N ASN A 102 -6.56 3.03 -2.41
CA ASN A 102 -8.01 2.84 -2.33
C ASN A 102 -8.66 2.23 -3.59
N SER A 103 -7.98 2.25 -4.73
CA SER A 103 -8.43 1.59 -5.97
C SER A 103 -8.14 0.09 -5.96
N VAL A 104 -7.28 -0.39 -5.04
CA VAL A 104 -6.85 -1.79 -5.02
C VAL A 104 -7.94 -2.68 -4.41
N PRO A 105 -8.29 -3.82 -5.02
CA PRO A 105 -9.26 -4.76 -4.45
C PRO A 105 -8.86 -5.27 -3.06
N VAL A 106 -9.85 -5.53 -2.18
CA VAL A 106 -9.64 -5.91 -0.76
C VAL A 106 -8.75 -7.15 -0.60
N ARG A 107 -8.84 -8.11 -1.54
CA ARG A 107 -8.11 -9.39 -1.45
C ARG A 107 -6.63 -9.28 -1.81
N THR A 108 -6.17 -8.13 -2.32
CA THR A 108 -4.79 -7.96 -2.81
C THR A 108 -3.79 -7.86 -1.66
N THR A 109 -2.72 -8.64 -1.71
CA THR A 109 -1.60 -8.59 -0.76
C THR A 109 -0.35 -7.95 -1.38
N LEU A 110 0.65 -7.68 -0.53
CA LEU A 110 1.97 -7.24 -0.98
C LEU A 110 2.61 -8.23 -1.97
N ALA A 111 2.48 -9.53 -1.73
CA ALA A 111 2.97 -10.58 -2.64
C ALA A 111 2.30 -10.53 -4.03
N ILE A 112 1.02 -10.18 -4.11
CA ILE A 112 0.32 -10.04 -5.40
C ILE A 112 0.76 -8.75 -6.10
N THR A 113 0.84 -7.64 -5.35
CA THR A 113 1.25 -6.33 -5.89
C THR A 113 2.65 -6.37 -6.52
N THR A 114 3.51 -7.23 -6.00
CA THR A 114 4.91 -7.40 -6.44
C THR A 114 5.10 -8.59 -7.39
N GLU A 115 4.01 -9.26 -7.78
CA GLU A 115 3.98 -10.48 -8.60
C GLU A 115 4.73 -11.69 -8.01
N ILE A 116 5.34 -11.56 -6.82
CA ILE A 116 6.02 -12.66 -6.12
C ILE A 116 5.08 -13.84 -5.93
N TYR A 117 3.80 -13.57 -5.62
CA TYR A 117 2.80 -14.62 -5.43
C TYR A 117 2.60 -15.47 -6.67
N ASP A 118 2.65 -14.91 -7.88
CA ASP A 118 2.45 -15.67 -9.11
C ASP A 118 3.56 -16.69 -9.33
N PHE A 119 4.81 -16.32 -9.05
CA PHE A 119 5.96 -17.24 -9.07
C PHE A 119 5.83 -18.31 -7.99
N LEU A 120 5.39 -17.94 -6.78
CA LEU A 120 5.13 -18.91 -5.70
C LEU A 120 4.06 -19.93 -6.11
N ARG A 121 2.96 -19.52 -6.74
CA ARG A 121 1.95 -20.47 -7.22
C ARG A 121 2.51 -21.50 -8.21
N VAL A 122 3.42 -21.07 -9.09
CA VAL A 122 4.09 -21.98 -10.05
C VAL A 122 5.05 -22.91 -9.31
N LEU A 123 5.85 -22.37 -8.40
CA LEU A 123 6.80 -23.13 -7.59
C LEU A 123 6.09 -24.23 -6.78
N TYR A 124 5.07 -23.87 -5.99
CA TYR A 124 4.34 -24.82 -5.16
C TYR A 124 3.53 -25.84 -5.97
N ALA A 125 2.98 -25.46 -7.12
CA ALA A 125 2.24 -26.40 -7.97
C ALA A 125 3.13 -27.43 -8.66
N ARG A 126 4.39 -27.09 -8.98
CA ARG A 126 5.28 -27.93 -9.80
C ARG A 126 6.42 -28.58 -9.03
N ALA A 127 6.86 -27.96 -7.94
CA ALA A 127 7.97 -28.43 -7.13
C ALA A 127 7.58 -28.71 -5.67
N GLY A 128 6.35 -28.38 -5.25
CA GLY A 128 5.85 -28.65 -3.92
C GLY A 128 5.45 -30.12 -3.71
N THR A 129 5.62 -30.60 -2.48
CA THR A 129 5.14 -31.90 -2.01
C THR A 129 3.74 -31.72 -1.44
N ALA A 130 2.75 -32.42 -2.00
CA ALA A 130 1.39 -32.41 -1.48
C ALA A 130 1.28 -33.33 -0.26
N HIS A 131 0.49 -32.93 0.74
CA HIS A 131 0.25 -33.73 1.94
C HIS A 131 -1.25 -34.03 2.10
N CYS A 132 -1.55 -35.20 2.68
CA CYS A 132 -2.91 -35.58 3.03
C CYS A 132 -3.45 -34.64 4.12
N THR A 133 -4.65 -34.06 3.90
CA THR A 133 -5.26 -33.11 4.84
C THR A 133 -5.73 -33.71 6.16
N GLU A 134 -5.81 -35.05 6.27
CA GLU A 134 -6.23 -35.74 7.50
C GLU A 134 -5.04 -36.30 8.29
N CYS A 135 -4.06 -36.92 7.61
CA CYS A 135 -2.96 -37.63 8.29
C CYS A 135 -1.57 -37.05 8.03
N GLY A 136 -1.43 -35.99 7.22
CA GLY A 136 -0.16 -35.30 6.95
C GLY A 136 0.86 -36.05 6.08
N GLN A 137 0.57 -37.30 5.70
CA GLN A 137 1.47 -38.12 4.88
C GLN A 137 1.62 -37.52 3.47
N PRO A 138 2.82 -37.58 2.86
CA PRO A 138 3.04 -37.08 1.51
C PRO A 138 2.20 -37.87 0.50
N VAL A 139 1.64 -37.16 -0.46
CA VAL A 139 0.81 -37.68 -1.54
C VAL A 139 1.50 -37.39 -2.86
N SER A 140 1.72 -38.42 -3.66
CA SER A 140 2.28 -38.30 -5.01
C SER A 140 1.46 -39.10 -5.99
N SER A 141 1.29 -38.59 -7.21
CA SER A 141 0.92 -39.40 -8.37
C SER A 141 2.16 -39.74 -9.19
N GLN A 142 2.13 -40.88 -9.87
CA GLN A 142 3.20 -41.35 -10.75
C GLN A 142 2.58 -41.94 -12.00
N THR A 143 3.21 -41.72 -13.15
CA THR A 143 2.81 -42.41 -14.39
C THR A 143 3.23 -43.87 -14.32
N ILE A 144 2.55 -44.72 -15.09
CA ILE A 144 2.88 -46.15 -15.18
C ILE A 144 4.33 -46.32 -15.64
N ASP A 145 4.79 -45.53 -16.61
CA ASP A 145 6.20 -45.48 -17.05
C ASP A 145 7.17 -45.24 -15.89
N GLN A 146 6.89 -44.26 -15.02
CA GLN A 146 7.75 -43.94 -13.88
C GLN A 146 7.79 -45.07 -12.85
N ILE A 147 6.65 -45.73 -12.60
CA ILE A 147 6.59 -46.90 -11.70
C ILE A 147 7.42 -48.05 -12.26
N VAL A 148 7.31 -48.31 -13.56
CA VAL A 148 8.09 -49.36 -14.25
C VAL A 148 9.58 -49.04 -14.19
N GLN A 149 9.97 -47.82 -14.53
CA GLN A 149 11.38 -47.39 -14.52
C GLN A 149 12.01 -47.46 -13.12
N ARG A 150 11.29 -47.05 -12.07
CA ARG A 150 11.76 -47.22 -10.68
C ARG A 150 11.90 -48.69 -10.29
N THR A 151 10.97 -49.53 -10.74
CA THR A 151 11.03 -50.97 -10.48
C THR A 151 12.24 -51.61 -11.16
N LEU A 152 12.61 -51.13 -12.36
CA LEU A 152 13.79 -51.59 -13.10
C LEU A 152 15.13 -51.12 -12.52
N GLN A 153 15.14 -50.09 -11.66
CA GLN A 153 16.36 -49.62 -10.98
C GLN A 153 16.82 -50.54 -9.84
N LEU A 154 16.00 -51.52 -9.45
CA LEU A 154 16.38 -52.52 -8.44
C LEU A 154 17.45 -53.48 -9.01
N PRO A 155 18.32 -54.07 -8.16
CA PRO A 155 19.42 -54.93 -8.60
C PRO A 155 18.99 -56.11 -9.48
N ASP A 156 19.89 -56.55 -10.35
CA ASP A 156 19.66 -57.75 -11.16
C ASP A 156 19.41 -58.97 -10.26
N ARG A 157 18.47 -59.83 -10.67
CA ARG A 157 17.99 -61.01 -9.93
C ARG A 157 17.18 -60.73 -8.65
N THR A 158 16.77 -59.50 -8.36
CA THR A 158 15.82 -59.23 -7.28
C THR A 158 14.46 -59.87 -7.57
N LYS A 159 13.88 -60.55 -6.57
CA LYS A 159 12.52 -61.11 -6.64
C LYS A 159 11.50 -60.04 -6.26
N LEU A 160 10.45 -59.94 -7.08
CA LEU A 160 9.39 -58.94 -6.99
C LEU A 160 8.02 -59.61 -6.89
N MET A 161 7.11 -58.99 -6.16
CA MET A 161 5.68 -59.29 -6.20
C MET A 161 4.92 -57.99 -6.46
N ILE A 162 4.12 -57.95 -7.52
CA ILE A 162 3.25 -56.82 -7.83
C ILE A 162 1.88 -57.15 -7.27
N LEU A 163 1.38 -56.29 -6.38
CA LEU A 163 0.11 -56.46 -5.70
C LEU A 163 -0.86 -55.33 -6.08
N SER A 164 -2.14 -55.68 -6.16
CA SER A 164 -3.24 -54.73 -6.29
C SER A 164 -3.98 -54.63 -4.94
N PRO A 165 -3.90 -53.50 -4.23
CA PRO A 165 -4.58 -53.33 -2.96
C PRO A 165 -6.10 -53.15 -3.15
N MET A 166 -6.86 -54.22 -2.87
CA MET A 166 -8.30 -54.25 -3.08
C MET A 166 -9.10 -53.75 -1.88
N VAL A 167 -8.61 -54.01 -0.67
CA VAL A 167 -9.20 -53.58 0.60
C VAL A 167 -8.08 -53.17 1.54
N ARG A 168 -8.25 -52.06 2.25
CA ARG A 168 -7.28 -51.58 3.24
C ARG A 168 -7.98 -51.21 4.53
N ASP A 169 -7.68 -51.94 5.60
CA ASP A 169 -8.15 -51.67 6.96
C ASP A 169 -9.67 -51.39 7.06
N ARG A 170 -10.50 -52.19 6.36
CA ARG A 170 -11.97 -52.05 6.38
C ARG A 170 -12.65 -53.25 7.04
N ARG A 171 -13.71 -52.98 7.81
CA ARG A 171 -14.55 -54.03 8.43
C ARG A 171 -15.37 -54.79 7.40
N GLY A 172 -15.49 -56.10 7.58
CA GLY A 172 -16.37 -56.95 6.78
C GLY A 172 -15.73 -58.25 6.33
N ALA A 173 -16.55 -59.22 5.91
CA ALA A 173 -16.05 -60.51 5.41
C ALA A 173 -15.50 -60.45 3.98
N HIS A 174 -15.79 -59.36 3.23
CA HIS A 174 -15.27 -59.07 1.89
C HIS A 174 -15.35 -60.22 0.86
N LYS A 175 -16.32 -61.13 1.00
CA LYS A 175 -16.50 -62.32 0.12
C LYS A 175 -16.58 -61.95 -1.36
N GLU A 176 -17.36 -60.92 -1.68
CA GLU A 176 -17.52 -60.43 -3.06
C GLU A 176 -16.18 -59.99 -3.70
N ILE A 177 -15.26 -59.47 -2.89
CA ILE A 177 -13.95 -59.02 -3.34
C ILE A 177 -13.03 -60.22 -3.57
N LEU A 178 -13.03 -61.20 -2.66
CA LEU A 178 -12.28 -62.45 -2.84
C LEU A 178 -12.77 -63.23 -4.07
N GLU A 179 -14.09 -63.31 -4.30
CA GLU A 179 -14.68 -63.88 -5.50
C GLU A 179 -14.33 -63.10 -6.77
N ARG A 180 -14.21 -61.77 -6.68
CA ARG A 180 -13.75 -60.92 -7.80
C ARG A 180 -12.29 -61.21 -8.14
N ILE A 181 -11.43 -61.35 -7.14
CA ILE A 181 -10.01 -61.71 -7.34
C ILE A 181 -9.91 -63.07 -8.04
N ALA A 182 -10.68 -64.07 -7.58
CA ALA A 182 -10.72 -65.40 -8.20
C ALA A 182 -11.28 -65.38 -9.64
N ARG A 183 -12.36 -64.63 -9.89
CA ARG A 183 -12.94 -64.47 -11.24
C ARG A 183 -11.99 -63.81 -12.23
N ASN A 184 -11.15 -62.90 -11.76
CA ASN A 184 -10.15 -62.24 -12.59
C ASN A 184 -8.91 -63.11 -12.83
N GLY A 185 -8.92 -64.37 -12.37
CA GLY A 185 -7.91 -65.39 -12.68
C GLY A 185 -6.69 -65.37 -11.76
N PHE A 186 -6.72 -64.57 -10.69
CA PHE A 186 -5.66 -64.57 -9.68
C PHE A 186 -5.87 -65.76 -8.74
N VAL A 187 -4.77 -66.41 -8.35
CA VAL A 187 -4.79 -67.62 -7.49
C VAL A 187 -4.42 -67.29 -6.04
N ARG A 188 -3.73 -66.17 -5.81
CA ARG A 188 -3.20 -65.81 -4.49
C ARG A 188 -3.57 -64.38 -4.11
N ALA A 189 -3.76 -64.18 -2.81
CA ALA A 189 -3.94 -62.86 -2.21
C ALA A 189 -3.08 -62.76 -0.95
N ARG A 190 -2.67 -61.54 -0.58
CA ARG A 190 -2.13 -61.23 0.74
C ARG A 190 -3.28 -60.69 1.59
N VAL A 191 -3.63 -61.42 2.65
CA VAL A 191 -4.72 -61.06 3.57
C VAL A 191 -4.12 -60.85 4.95
N ASP A 192 -4.31 -59.66 5.52
CA ASP A 192 -3.77 -59.25 6.82
C ASP A 192 -2.25 -59.50 6.97
N GLY A 193 -1.51 -59.36 5.87
CA GLY A 193 -0.06 -59.55 5.80
C GLY A 193 0.39 -60.98 5.45
N GLU A 194 -0.50 -61.97 5.47
CA GLU A 194 -0.19 -63.36 5.14
C GLU A 194 -0.53 -63.69 3.68
N LEU A 195 0.40 -64.35 2.98
CA LEU A 195 0.19 -64.83 1.61
C LEU A 195 -0.59 -66.14 1.63
N VAL A 196 -1.81 -66.10 1.11
CA VAL A 196 -2.75 -67.22 1.10
C VAL A 196 -3.15 -67.58 -0.32
N ASP A 197 -3.37 -68.88 -0.56
CA ASP A 197 -4.05 -69.35 -1.77
C ASP A 197 -5.55 -69.12 -1.61
N LEU A 198 -6.22 -68.59 -2.64
CA LEU A 198 -7.64 -68.25 -2.57
C LEU A 198 -8.51 -69.49 -2.31
N ALA A 199 -8.05 -70.68 -2.67
CA ALA A 199 -8.73 -71.94 -2.37
C ALA A 199 -8.73 -72.29 -0.87
N ASP A 200 -7.74 -71.81 -0.13
CA ASP A 200 -7.51 -72.13 1.29
C ASP A 200 -8.08 -71.05 2.24
N ILE A 201 -8.65 -69.96 1.71
CA ILE A 201 -9.20 -68.87 2.52
C ILE A 201 -10.52 -69.29 3.16
N GLN A 202 -10.54 -69.33 4.50
CA GLN A 202 -11.76 -69.43 5.29
C GLN A 202 -12.47 -68.07 5.39
N ASP A 203 -13.76 -68.09 5.74
CA ASP A 203 -14.57 -66.87 5.88
C ASP A 203 -13.94 -65.85 6.85
N LEU A 204 -13.62 -64.65 6.33
CA LEU A 204 -13.08 -63.56 7.13
C LEU A 204 -14.12 -63.03 8.14
N ALA A 205 -13.64 -62.64 9.32
CA ALA A 205 -14.50 -62.21 10.42
C ALA A 205 -15.16 -60.85 10.15
N GLN A 206 -16.49 -60.80 10.02
CA GLN A 206 -17.23 -59.56 9.72
C GLN A 206 -16.98 -58.40 10.70
N THR A 207 -16.60 -58.69 11.93
CA THR A 207 -16.39 -57.72 13.01
C THR A 207 -14.98 -57.13 13.07
N ARG A 208 -14.02 -57.66 12.31
CA ARG A 208 -12.63 -57.20 12.27
C ARG A 208 -12.35 -56.36 11.02
N ASN A 209 -11.39 -55.45 11.13
CA ASN A 209 -10.82 -54.78 9.97
C ASN A 209 -9.89 -55.75 9.25
N HIS A 210 -9.95 -55.76 7.92
CA HIS A 210 -9.11 -56.60 7.08
C HIS A 210 -8.43 -55.77 5.99
N THR A 211 -7.22 -56.21 5.59
CA THR A 211 -6.47 -55.70 4.43
C THR A 211 -6.28 -56.83 3.43
N ILE A 212 -6.71 -56.63 2.18
CA ILE A 212 -6.73 -57.65 1.13
C ILE A 212 -6.06 -57.09 -0.12
N GLU A 213 -5.05 -57.78 -0.60
CA GLU A 213 -4.23 -57.37 -1.74
C GLU A 213 -4.09 -58.54 -2.72
N ALA A 214 -4.54 -58.38 -3.96
CA ALA A 214 -4.42 -59.43 -4.97
C ALA A 214 -2.98 -59.54 -5.46
N VAL A 215 -2.42 -60.74 -5.55
CA VAL A 215 -1.10 -60.97 -6.12
C VAL A 215 -1.23 -61.05 -7.64
N ILE A 216 -0.79 -60.00 -8.35
CA ILE A 216 -0.95 -59.88 -9.80
C ILE A 216 0.13 -60.65 -10.54
N ASP A 217 1.40 -60.42 -10.23
CA ASP A 217 2.52 -61.15 -10.83
C ASP A 217 3.69 -61.29 -9.84
N ARG A 218 4.52 -62.30 -10.07
CA ARG A 218 5.77 -62.55 -9.35
C ARG A 218 6.90 -62.64 -10.35
N ILE A 219 7.81 -61.67 -10.28
CA ILE A 219 8.79 -61.40 -11.33
C ILE A 219 10.19 -61.47 -10.71
N ILE A 220 11.19 -61.85 -11.51
CA ILE A 220 12.59 -61.71 -11.16
C ILE A 220 13.18 -60.69 -12.12
N ILE A 221 13.88 -59.69 -11.60
CA ILE A 221 14.54 -58.68 -12.43
C ILE A 221 15.62 -59.35 -13.26
N LYS A 222 15.53 -59.14 -14.56
CA LYS A 222 16.47 -59.59 -15.58
C LYS A 222 16.34 -58.71 -16.82
N GLU A 223 17.34 -58.75 -17.68
CA GLU A 223 17.34 -58.03 -18.95
C GLU A 223 16.12 -58.42 -19.82
N GLY A 224 15.45 -57.42 -20.41
CA GLY A 224 14.28 -57.62 -21.29
C GLY A 224 12.93 -57.86 -20.60
N ILE A 225 12.82 -57.72 -19.27
CA ILE A 225 11.56 -57.97 -18.52
C ILE A 225 10.61 -56.76 -18.44
N GLU A 226 10.99 -55.60 -18.99
CA GLU A 226 10.27 -54.32 -18.88
C GLU A 226 8.79 -54.43 -19.27
N GLN A 227 8.50 -55.05 -20.42
CA GLN A 227 7.13 -55.13 -20.93
C GLN A 227 6.22 -55.93 -20.00
N ARG A 228 6.74 -56.99 -19.36
CA ARG A 228 5.99 -57.79 -18.39
C ARG A 228 5.73 -57.03 -17.09
N ILE A 229 6.71 -56.26 -16.62
CA ILE A 229 6.52 -55.38 -15.45
C ILE A 229 5.45 -54.35 -15.76
N ARG A 230 5.51 -53.71 -16.93
CA ARG A 230 4.51 -52.73 -17.38
C ARG A 230 3.10 -53.31 -17.40
N GLU A 231 2.88 -54.43 -18.08
CA GLU A 231 1.57 -55.09 -18.14
C GLU A 231 1.04 -55.43 -16.74
N SER A 232 1.92 -55.89 -15.85
CA SER A 232 1.56 -56.23 -14.47
C SER A 232 1.20 -55.00 -13.63
N VAL A 233 1.95 -53.90 -13.77
CA VAL A 233 1.66 -52.63 -13.08
C VAL A 233 0.36 -52.02 -13.62
N GLU A 234 0.14 -52.04 -14.94
CA GLU A 234 -1.10 -51.58 -15.56
C GLU A 234 -2.32 -52.35 -15.05
N LEU A 235 -2.20 -53.68 -14.98
CA LEU A 235 -3.26 -54.54 -14.46
C LEU A 235 -3.50 -54.28 -12.96
N ALA A 236 -2.43 -54.17 -12.16
CA ALA A 236 -2.55 -53.87 -10.74
C ALA A 236 -3.26 -52.53 -10.50
N CYS A 237 -2.84 -51.48 -11.21
CA CYS A 237 -3.50 -50.17 -11.14
C CYS A 237 -4.94 -50.23 -11.61
N ARG A 238 -5.28 -51.02 -12.64
CA ARG A 238 -6.67 -51.14 -13.13
C ARG A 238 -7.59 -51.79 -12.09
N GLU A 239 -7.11 -52.81 -11.40
CA GLU A 239 -7.90 -53.58 -10.42
C GLU A 239 -8.16 -52.80 -9.11
N SER A 240 -7.25 -51.90 -8.73
CA SER A 240 -7.33 -51.08 -7.50
C SER A 240 -7.40 -49.57 -7.77
N ASP A 241 -8.22 -49.18 -8.76
CA ASP A 241 -8.59 -47.79 -9.10
C ASP A 241 -7.42 -46.79 -9.15
N GLY A 242 -6.33 -47.23 -9.76
CA GLY A 242 -5.12 -46.45 -10.03
C GLY A 242 -3.97 -46.68 -9.06
N THR A 243 -4.05 -47.63 -8.13
CA THR A 243 -3.00 -47.89 -7.13
C THR A 243 -2.32 -49.24 -7.30
N CYS A 244 -1.07 -49.40 -6.87
CA CYS A 244 -0.40 -50.71 -6.81
C CYS A 244 0.67 -50.75 -5.71
N ILE A 245 1.04 -51.94 -5.25
CA ILE A 245 2.17 -52.15 -4.33
C ILE A 245 3.20 -53.03 -5.03
N VAL A 246 4.47 -52.67 -4.96
CA VAL A 246 5.58 -53.52 -5.41
C VAL A 246 6.35 -53.97 -4.18
N CYS A 247 6.27 -55.25 -3.86
CA CYS A 247 7.08 -55.88 -2.82
C CYS A 247 8.35 -56.45 -3.45
N PHE A 248 9.50 -56.25 -2.84
CA PHE A 248 10.79 -56.71 -3.35
C PHE A 248 11.70 -57.23 -2.24
N GLN A 249 12.52 -58.23 -2.56
CA GLN A 249 13.38 -58.88 -1.58
C GLN A 249 14.76 -58.20 -1.48
N ARG A 250 15.18 -57.80 -0.28
CA ARG A 250 16.54 -57.32 0.07
C ARG A 250 17.06 -58.10 1.26
N ASP A 251 18.31 -58.60 1.23
CA ASP A 251 19.03 -59.18 2.39
C ASP A 251 18.14 -59.94 3.40
N ASP A 252 17.40 -60.94 2.91
CA ASP A 252 16.44 -61.81 3.63
C ASP A 252 15.13 -61.19 4.18
N HIS A 253 14.82 -59.93 3.90
CA HIS A 253 13.53 -59.29 4.20
C HIS A 253 12.79 -58.82 2.93
N TRP A 254 11.47 -58.66 3.05
CA TRP A 254 10.62 -58.09 2.00
C TRP A 254 10.32 -56.64 2.32
N ASP A 255 10.77 -55.73 1.46
CA ASP A 255 10.38 -54.32 1.47
C ASP A 255 9.19 -54.11 0.53
N GLU A 256 8.44 -53.03 0.74
CA GLU A 256 7.31 -52.67 -0.13
C GLU A 256 7.31 -51.19 -0.50
N ALA A 257 6.94 -50.91 -1.75
CA ALA A 257 6.74 -49.57 -2.27
C ALA A 257 5.31 -49.43 -2.78
N PHE A 258 4.57 -48.45 -2.25
CA PHE A 258 3.24 -48.11 -2.71
C PHE A 258 3.29 -47.05 -3.81
N TYR A 259 2.53 -47.28 -4.88
CA TYR A 259 2.42 -46.39 -6.02
C TYR A 259 0.95 -46.07 -6.32
N SER A 260 0.72 -44.86 -6.83
CA SER A 260 -0.59 -44.43 -7.29
C SER A 260 -0.46 -43.56 -8.53
N THR A 261 -1.36 -43.76 -9.47
CA THR A 261 -1.53 -42.95 -10.69
C THR A 261 -2.40 -41.71 -10.45
N ARG A 262 -3.03 -41.63 -9.26
CA ARG A 262 -3.79 -40.46 -8.78
C ARG A 262 -3.09 -39.86 -7.56
N PHE A 263 -3.35 -38.59 -7.24
CA PHE A 263 -2.95 -38.05 -5.94
C PHE A 263 -3.85 -38.69 -4.88
N SER A 264 -3.40 -39.77 -4.24
CA SER A 264 -4.17 -40.49 -3.21
C SER A 264 -3.32 -40.79 -1.97
N CYS A 265 -3.90 -40.57 -0.79
CA CYS A 265 -3.23 -40.93 0.46
C CYS A 265 -3.24 -42.45 0.66
N ALA A 266 -2.06 -43.05 0.86
CA ALA A 266 -1.92 -44.49 1.09
C ALA A 266 -2.65 -44.98 2.35
N LYS A 267 -2.73 -44.13 3.40
CA LYS A 267 -3.30 -44.44 4.71
C LYS A 267 -4.80 -44.13 4.82
N CYS A 268 -5.23 -42.98 4.29
CA CYS A 268 -6.59 -42.49 4.46
C CYS A 268 -7.53 -42.83 3.29
N ASP A 269 -6.99 -43.38 2.19
CA ASP A 269 -7.76 -43.69 0.97
C ASP A 269 -8.48 -42.46 0.36
N LEU A 270 -7.98 -41.26 0.69
CA LEU A 270 -8.49 -39.99 0.16
C LEU A 270 -7.83 -39.69 -1.17
N SER A 271 -8.65 -39.38 -2.17
CA SER A 271 -8.20 -38.86 -3.47
C SER A 271 -8.25 -37.33 -3.47
N PHE A 272 -7.19 -36.73 -4.00
CA PHE A 272 -7.00 -35.29 -4.10
C PHE A 272 -6.84 -34.88 -5.57
N PRO A 273 -7.23 -33.64 -5.94
CA PRO A 273 -6.95 -33.11 -7.26
C PRO A 273 -5.45 -32.89 -7.48
N THR A 274 -5.02 -32.79 -8.73
CA THR A 274 -3.63 -32.41 -9.04
C THR A 274 -3.41 -30.94 -8.63
N PRO A 275 -2.32 -30.62 -7.92
CA PRO A 275 -1.96 -29.23 -7.65
C PRO A 275 -1.67 -28.48 -8.95
N GLU A 276 -2.43 -27.41 -9.21
CA GLU A 276 -2.24 -26.52 -10.34
C GLU A 276 -2.02 -25.08 -9.83
N PRO A 277 -1.34 -24.20 -10.58
CA PRO A 277 -1.11 -22.82 -10.11
C PRO A 277 -2.38 -22.08 -9.70
N ARG A 278 -3.52 -22.32 -10.38
CA ARG A 278 -4.81 -21.73 -10.01
C ARG A 278 -5.35 -22.21 -8.67
N SER A 279 -5.01 -23.42 -8.24
CA SER A 279 -5.40 -23.99 -6.95
C SER A 279 -4.76 -23.25 -5.77
N PHE A 280 -3.65 -22.54 -6.01
CA PHE A 280 -3.00 -21.66 -5.05
C PHE A 280 -3.47 -20.21 -5.15
N SER A 281 -4.48 -19.90 -5.96
CA SER A 281 -5.04 -18.53 -6.05
C SER A 281 -6.29 -18.40 -5.18
N PHE A 282 -6.17 -17.65 -4.07
CA PHE A 282 -7.32 -17.28 -3.24
C PHE A 282 -8.24 -16.23 -3.88
N ASN A 283 -7.89 -15.70 -5.06
CA ASN A 283 -8.78 -14.88 -5.88
C ASN A 283 -9.69 -15.71 -6.80
N SER A 284 -9.48 -17.03 -6.85
CA SER A 284 -10.27 -17.95 -7.68
C SER A 284 -11.09 -18.90 -6.81
N ALA A 285 -12.26 -19.32 -7.29
CA ALA A 285 -13.07 -20.35 -6.61
C ALA A 285 -12.34 -21.71 -6.48
N TRP A 286 -11.30 -21.94 -7.27
CA TRP A 286 -10.48 -23.15 -7.22
C TRP A 286 -9.66 -23.23 -5.95
N GLY A 287 -8.95 -22.14 -5.60
CA GLY A 287 -8.06 -22.08 -4.45
C GLY A 287 -8.66 -21.45 -3.20
N ALA A 288 -9.64 -20.55 -3.31
CA ALA A 288 -10.17 -19.78 -2.19
C ALA A 288 -10.86 -20.66 -1.13
N CYS A 289 -10.59 -20.36 0.15
CA CYS A 289 -11.32 -20.92 1.27
C CYS A 289 -12.82 -20.63 1.12
N PRO A 290 -13.72 -21.62 1.22
CA PRO A 290 -15.14 -21.43 0.98
C PRO A 290 -15.84 -20.55 2.03
N LYS A 291 -15.32 -20.52 3.27
CA LYS A 291 -15.96 -19.80 4.38
C LYS A 291 -15.65 -18.31 4.45
N CYS A 292 -14.44 -17.92 4.04
CA CYS A 292 -14.06 -16.50 3.95
C CYS A 292 -13.92 -16.04 2.51
N GLU A 293 -14.25 -16.87 1.52
CA GLU A 293 -14.08 -16.60 0.09
C GLU A 293 -12.68 -16.09 -0.29
N GLY A 294 -11.63 -16.50 0.43
CA GLY A 294 -10.27 -16.03 0.17
C GLY A 294 -9.91 -14.66 0.80
N HIS A 295 -10.75 -14.11 1.68
CA HIS A 295 -10.42 -12.91 2.46
C HIS A 295 -9.46 -13.18 3.62
N GLY A 296 -9.44 -14.39 4.17
CA GLY A 296 -8.57 -14.78 5.30
C GLY A 296 -9.06 -14.37 6.69
N ALA A 297 -10.01 -13.45 6.81
CA ALA A 297 -10.57 -12.95 8.07
C ALA A 297 -12.10 -12.96 8.10
N ARG A 298 -12.70 -12.81 9.29
CA ARG A 298 -14.15 -12.64 9.50
C ARG A 298 -14.52 -11.17 9.74
N GLY A 299 -15.60 -10.69 9.10
CA GLY A 299 -16.20 -9.38 9.35
C GLY A 299 -16.86 -8.81 8.09
N ALA A 300 -18.04 -8.22 8.22
CA ALA A 300 -18.66 -7.46 7.13
C ALA A 300 -17.78 -6.25 6.80
N ILE A 301 -17.48 -6.06 5.52
CA ILE A 301 -16.94 -4.80 5.03
C ILE A 301 -18.13 -3.83 5.09
N GLU A 302 -18.29 -3.09 6.18
CA GLU A 302 -19.17 -1.93 6.18
C GLU A 302 -18.42 -0.81 5.45
N GLU A 303 -18.87 -0.50 4.23
CA GLU A 303 -18.43 0.67 3.48
C GLU A 303 -19.10 1.93 4.04
N ASP A 304 -18.70 2.34 5.24
CA ASP A 304 -18.95 3.70 5.70
C ASP A 304 -17.74 4.57 5.33
N GLY A 305 -18.02 5.56 4.46
CA GLY A 305 -17.03 6.40 3.79
C GLY A 305 -15.82 6.76 4.66
N ALA A 306 -14.65 6.35 4.17
CA ALA A 306 -13.29 6.66 4.63
C ALA A 306 -12.64 5.77 5.70
N ASN A 307 -13.33 4.85 6.39
CA ASN A 307 -12.68 3.96 7.36
C ASN A 307 -13.15 2.50 7.26
N ILE A 308 -12.36 1.66 6.57
CA ILE A 308 -12.54 0.21 6.58
C ILE A 308 -11.99 -0.32 7.90
N ARG A 309 -12.86 -0.62 8.87
CA ARG A 309 -12.47 -1.36 10.08
C ARG A 309 -12.27 -2.83 9.70
N PHE A 310 -11.01 -3.24 9.50
CA PHE A 310 -10.68 -4.66 9.37
C PHE A 310 -10.91 -5.33 10.72
N LEU A 311 -11.96 -6.15 10.81
CA LEU A 311 -12.16 -7.05 11.94
C LEU A 311 -11.05 -8.12 11.93
N ARG A 312 -10.28 -8.15 13.03
CA ARG A 312 -8.95 -8.78 13.18
C ARG A 312 -8.97 -10.28 13.49
N GLU A 313 -10.08 -10.98 13.25
CA GLU A 313 -10.14 -12.42 13.55
C GLU A 313 -9.82 -13.26 12.32
N ALA A 314 -8.73 -14.03 12.43
CA ALA A 314 -8.35 -15.02 11.42
C ALA A 314 -9.52 -15.98 11.18
N CYS A 315 -9.78 -16.30 9.91
CA CYS A 315 -10.84 -17.22 9.54
C CYS A 315 -10.63 -18.57 10.26
N PRO A 316 -11.62 -19.10 11.00
CA PRO A 316 -11.44 -20.32 11.78
C PRO A 316 -11.28 -21.60 10.95
N GLU A 317 -11.50 -21.54 9.63
CA GLU A 317 -11.35 -22.70 8.75
C GLU A 317 -10.00 -22.73 8.02
N CYS A 318 -9.53 -21.59 7.53
CA CYS A 318 -8.24 -21.50 6.84
C CYS A 318 -7.13 -20.91 7.72
N HIS A 319 -7.44 -20.50 8.95
CA HIS A 319 -6.52 -19.87 9.91
C HIS A 319 -5.71 -18.71 9.31
N GLY A 320 -6.32 -17.94 8.41
CA GLY A 320 -5.66 -16.81 7.72
C GLY A 320 -5.02 -17.15 6.37
N SER A 321 -4.84 -18.44 6.03
CA SER A 321 -4.17 -18.85 4.78
C SER A 321 -4.92 -18.49 3.50
N ARG A 322 -6.21 -18.14 3.59
CA ARG A 322 -7.11 -17.78 2.48
C ARG A 322 -7.39 -18.92 1.49
N LEU A 323 -6.72 -20.06 1.64
CA LEU A 323 -6.78 -21.19 0.72
C LEU A 323 -7.67 -22.33 1.24
N LYS A 324 -8.07 -23.22 0.33
CA LYS A 324 -8.64 -24.52 0.69
C LYS A 324 -7.59 -25.41 1.38
N LYS A 325 -8.08 -26.36 2.17
CA LYS A 325 -7.24 -27.29 2.95
C LYS A 325 -6.15 -27.99 2.13
N PHE A 326 -6.48 -28.51 0.94
CA PHE A 326 -5.52 -29.27 0.14
C PHE A 326 -4.37 -28.40 -0.43
N PRO A 327 -4.62 -27.29 -1.16
CA PRO A 327 -3.55 -26.39 -1.58
C PRO A 327 -2.75 -25.80 -0.40
N ALA A 328 -3.40 -25.52 0.74
CA ALA A 328 -2.73 -25.03 1.93
C ALA A 328 -1.77 -26.07 2.56
N ALA A 329 -2.01 -27.36 2.34
CA ALA A 329 -1.19 -28.46 2.85
C ALA A 329 0.02 -28.78 1.96
N VAL A 330 0.20 -28.12 0.81
CA VAL A 330 1.36 -28.34 -0.06
C VAL A 330 2.55 -27.56 0.49
N THR A 331 3.69 -28.25 0.65
CA THR A 331 4.92 -27.66 1.20
C THR A 331 6.03 -27.65 0.15
N PHE A 332 6.92 -26.67 0.24
CA PHE A 332 8.19 -26.65 -0.49
C PHE A 332 9.30 -26.54 0.55
N PHE A 333 10.19 -27.54 0.61
CA PHE A 333 11.16 -27.70 1.70
C PHE A 333 10.52 -27.58 3.10
N GLY A 334 9.39 -28.24 3.32
CA GLY A 334 8.69 -28.25 4.61
C GLY A 334 7.87 -26.99 4.95
N VAL A 335 7.97 -25.94 4.13
CA VAL A 335 7.26 -24.67 4.35
C VAL A 335 6.05 -24.57 3.41
N THR A 336 4.86 -24.35 3.95
CA THR A 336 3.65 -24.10 3.16
C THR A 336 3.69 -22.71 2.49
N ILE A 337 2.91 -22.51 1.43
CA ILE A 337 2.84 -21.20 0.77
C ILE A 337 2.36 -20.10 1.73
N SER A 338 1.46 -20.44 2.67
CA SER A 338 0.94 -19.49 3.66
C SER A 338 2.00 -19.10 4.68
N GLU A 339 2.77 -20.07 5.18
CA GLU A 339 3.88 -19.81 6.10
C GLU A 339 4.95 -18.94 5.43
N PHE A 340 5.32 -19.25 4.19
CA PHE A 340 6.27 -18.43 3.44
C PHE A 340 5.76 -16.98 3.26
N THR A 341 4.49 -16.80 2.90
CA THR A 341 3.94 -15.44 2.76
C THR A 341 3.74 -14.71 4.08
N GLY A 342 3.64 -15.42 5.21
CA GLY A 342 3.55 -14.83 6.54
C GLY A 342 4.89 -14.33 7.10
N GLN A 343 6.01 -14.71 6.50
CA GLN A 343 7.34 -14.23 6.86
C GLN A 343 7.52 -12.75 6.49
N THR A 344 8.40 -12.06 7.23
CA THR A 344 8.90 -10.75 6.80
C THR A 344 9.68 -10.89 5.49
N ILE A 345 9.82 -9.81 4.71
CA ILE A 345 10.59 -9.85 3.47
C ILE A 345 12.05 -10.22 3.72
N ALA A 346 12.65 -9.77 4.83
CA ALA A 346 13.99 -10.19 5.24
C ALA A 346 14.09 -11.71 5.47
N ASP A 347 13.14 -12.28 6.22
CA ASP A 347 13.10 -13.72 6.51
C ASP A 347 12.81 -14.55 5.25
N ALA A 348 11.91 -14.06 4.38
CA ALA A 348 11.59 -14.69 3.11
C ALA A 348 12.80 -14.69 2.17
N PHE A 349 13.57 -13.60 2.13
CA PHE A 349 14.81 -13.52 1.36
C PHE A 349 15.84 -14.55 1.86
N ALA A 350 16.09 -14.59 3.17
CA ALA A 350 16.99 -15.57 3.78
C ALA A 350 16.53 -17.02 3.53
N THR A 351 15.22 -17.28 3.51
CA THR A 351 14.65 -18.59 3.18
C THR A 351 14.93 -18.97 1.73
N ILE A 352 14.77 -18.04 0.78
CA ILE A 352 15.08 -18.27 -0.63
C ILE A 352 16.58 -18.50 -0.86
N GLU A 353 17.45 -17.78 -0.15
CA GLU A 353 18.91 -18.02 -0.21
C GLU A 353 19.26 -19.42 0.26
N LYS A 354 18.66 -19.87 1.37
CA LYS A 354 18.83 -21.26 1.85
C LYS A 354 18.36 -22.26 0.80
N TRP A 355 17.18 -22.08 0.21
CA TRP A 355 16.67 -22.99 -0.82
C TRP A 355 17.55 -23.01 -2.08
N SER A 356 18.06 -21.84 -2.49
CA SER A 356 18.93 -21.70 -3.66
C SER A 356 20.30 -22.35 -3.44
N ALA A 357 20.89 -22.17 -2.25
CA ALA A 357 22.13 -22.82 -1.85
C ALA A 357 21.97 -24.34 -1.83
N CYS A 358 20.88 -24.85 -1.26
CA CYS A 358 20.60 -26.30 -1.23
C CYS A 358 20.42 -26.90 -2.63
N LEU A 359 19.85 -26.16 -3.57
CA LEU A 359 19.74 -26.61 -4.97
C LEU A 359 21.09 -26.64 -5.70
N ALA A 360 22.02 -25.76 -5.33
CA ALA A 360 23.34 -25.65 -5.95
C ALA A 360 24.35 -26.67 -5.40
N SER A 361 24.31 -26.98 -4.10
CA SER A 361 25.28 -27.87 -3.46
C SER A 361 25.10 -29.34 -3.83
N GLY A 362 23.88 -29.79 -4.17
CA GLY A 362 23.56 -31.21 -4.34
C GLY A 362 23.68 -32.05 -3.05
N ASP A 363 24.40 -31.54 -2.05
CA ASP A 363 24.56 -32.07 -0.70
C ASP A 363 23.59 -31.41 0.27
N SER A 364 22.85 -32.26 0.99
CA SER A 364 21.97 -31.89 2.10
C SER A 364 22.78 -31.34 3.27
N PRO A 365 22.33 -30.24 3.92
CA PRO A 365 22.65 -30.02 5.33
C PRO A 365 22.30 -31.27 6.12
N LYS A 366 23.11 -31.63 7.13
CA LYS A 366 22.99 -32.89 7.88
C LYS A 366 21.69 -33.03 8.69
N ASP A 367 20.85 -32.00 8.75
CA ASP A 367 19.54 -32.04 9.38
C ASP A 367 18.42 -31.87 8.35
N GLU A 368 17.51 -32.85 8.39
CA GLU A 368 16.25 -33.03 7.65
C GLU A 368 16.28 -33.83 6.32
N ARG A 369 15.56 -34.97 6.36
CA ARG A 369 15.31 -35.97 5.29
C ARG A 369 14.50 -35.44 4.09
N ALA A 370 14.45 -34.13 3.86
CA ALA A 370 13.62 -33.49 2.82
C ALA A 370 14.35 -33.30 1.48
N PHE A 371 15.68 -33.33 1.47
CA PHE A 371 16.51 -32.91 0.33
C PHE A 371 16.66 -33.96 -0.79
N GLU A 372 16.48 -35.25 -0.51
CA GLU A 372 16.83 -36.34 -1.45
C GLU A 372 15.81 -36.59 -2.58
N ASN A 373 14.59 -36.05 -2.54
CA ASN A 373 13.47 -36.55 -3.37
C ASN A 373 12.86 -35.56 -4.38
N LEU A 374 13.47 -34.40 -4.65
CA LEU A 374 12.99 -33.53 -5.74
C LEU A 374 13.24 -34.17 -7.11
N SER A 375 12.17 -34.32 -7.89
CA SER A 375 12.25 -34.81 -9.27
C SER A 375 13.09 -33.89 -10.16
N GLN A 376 13.64 -34.42 -11.26
CA GLN A 376 14.43 -33.62 -12.21
C GLN A 376 13.63 -32.44 -12.79
N GLU A 377 12.34 -32.63 -13.06
CA GLU A 377 11.43 -31.57 -13.52
C GLU A 377 11.22 -30.50 -12.44
N SER A 378 10.97 -30.92 -11.20
CA SER A 378 10.78 -30.01 -10.06
C SER A 378 12.03 -29.16 -9.80
N ARG A 379 13.23 -29.75 -9.91
CA ARG A 379 14.50 -29.01 -9.81
C ARG A 379 14.64 -27.98 -10.94
N LEU A 380 14.30 -28.34 -12.18
CA LEU A 380 14.37 -27.42 -13.30
C LEU A 380 13.45 -26.20 -13.09
N VAL A 381 12.21 -26.43 -12.67
CA VAL A 381 11.27 -25.33 -12.38
C VAL A 381 11.79 -24.45 -11.23
N ALA A 382 12.23 -25.05 -10.13
CA ALA A 382 12.76 -24.32 -8.98
C ALA A 382 13.99 -23.47 -9.36
N SER A 383 14.93 -24.03 -10.13
CA SER A 383 16.15 -23.34 -10.57
C SER A 383 15.89 -22.08 -11.41
N ARG A 384 14.76 -22.01 -12.11
CA ARG A 384 14.34 -20.83 -12.89
C ARG A 384 13.49 -19.85 -12.10
N THR A 385 12.68 -20.37 -11.17
CA THR A 385 11.69 -19.57 -10.45
C THR A 385 12.30 -18.84 -9.25
N LEU A 386 13.23 -19.48 -8.53
CA LEU A 386 13.83 -18.91 -7.33
C LEU A 386 14.66 -17.65 -7.58
N PRO A 387 15.49 -17.54 -8.64
CA PRO A 387 16.22 -16.30 -8.93
C PRO A 387 15.29 -15.10 -9.17
N ASP A 388 14.13 -15.32 -9.81
CA ASP A 388 13.14 -14.28 -10.05
C ASP A 388 12.43 -13.82 -8.77
N ILE A 389 12.16 -14.75 -7.85
CA ILE A 389 11.61 -14.44 -6.52
C ILE A 389 12.68 -13.68 -5.70
N GLN A 390 13.92 -14.18 -5.67
CA GLN A 390 15.02 -13.57 -4.94
C GLN A 390 15.27 -12.13 -5.39
N ARG A 391 15.30 -11.89 -6.71
CA ARG A 391 15.50 -10.55 -7.27
C ARG A 391 14.38 -9.57 -6.87
N ARG A 392 13.12 -10.02 -6.84
CA ARG A 392 11.98 -9.18 -6.41
C ARG A 392 12.00 -8.91 -4.91
N LEU A 393 12.35 -9.90 -4.10
CA LEU A 393 12.57 -9.71 -2.66
C LEU A 393 13.72 -8.74 -2.39
N GLN A 394 14.83 -8.84 -3.12
CA GLN A 394 15.93 -7.88 -3.04
C GLN A 394 15.46 -6.47 -3.37
N CYS A 395 14.66 -6.28 -4.42
CA CYS A 395 14.12 -4.96 -4.75
C CYS A 395 13.25 -4.39 -3.63
N LEU A 396 12.55 -5.23 -2.86
CA LEU A 396 11.76 -4.80 -1.69
C LEU A 396 12.66 -4.45 -0.48
N LEU A 397 13.76 -5.18 -0.28
CA LEU A 397 14.78 -4.83 0.71
C LEU A 397 15.45 -3.49 0.36
N ASP A 398 15.77 -3.29 -0.92
CA ASP A 398 16.43 -2.08 -1.44
C ASP A 398 15.56 -0.81 -1.28
N VAL A 399 14.24 -0.95 -1.13
CA VAL A 399 13.33 0.17 -0.83
C VAL A 399 12.97 0.28 0.66
N GLY A 400 13.62 -0.48 1.53
CA GLY A 400 13.40 -0.43 2.98
C GLY A 400 12.02 -0.93 3.41
N LEU A 401 11.54 -2.01 2.80
CA LEU A 401 10.29 -2.68 3.19
C LEU A 401 10.54 -4.06 3.83
N ASP A 402 11.76 -4.30 4.31
CA ASP A 402 12.22 -5.54 4.93
C ASP A 402 11.32 -6.06 6.06
N TYR A 403 10.72 -5.15 6.83
CA TYR A 403 9.86 -5.44 7.98
C TYR A 403 8.43 -5.88 7.63
N LEU A 404 8.00 -5.76 6.36
CA LEU A 404 6.66 -6.14 5.95
C LEU A 404 6.55 -7.64 5.67
N SER A 405 5.39 -8.23 5.99
CA SER A 405 5.05 -9.57 5.54
C SER A 405 4.46 -9.56 4.12
N LEU A 406 4.73 -10.63 3.36
CA LEU A 406 4.24 -10.78 1.98
C LEU A 406 2.71 -10.94 1.91
N ASP A 407 2.08 -11.47 2.95
CA ASP A 407 0.63 -11.64 3.07
C ASP A 407 -0.11 -10.39 3.56
N ARG A 408 0.63 -9.32 3.95
CA ARG A 408 0.05 -8.05 4.40
C ARG A 408 -0.91 -7.52 3.35
N ALA A 409 -2.11 -7.14 3.78
CA ALA A 409 -3.14 -6.61 2.90
C ALA A 409 -2.69 -5.25 2.34
N THR A 410 -2.82 -5.06 1.02
CA THR A 410 -2.32 -3.86 0.34
C THR A 410 -3.00 -2.58 0.84
N ARG A 411 -4.26 -2.69 1.28
CA ARG A 411 -5.03 -1.58 1.84
C ARG A 411 -4.59 -1.14 3.24
N THR A 412 -3.82 -1.97 3.95
CA THR A 412 -3.28 -1.60 5.27
C THR A 412 -1.88 -1.02 5.17
N LEU A 413 -1.32 -0.91 3.96
CA LEU A 413 -0.06 -0.22 3.72
C LEU A 413 -0.29 1.29 3.76
N SER A 414 0.68 2.04 4.28
CA SER A 414 0.71 3.50 4.10
C SER A 414 0.87 3.86 2.62
N GLY A 415 0.55 5.11 2.25
CA GLY A 415 0.75 5.60 0.89
C GLY A 415 2.19 5.41 0.40
N GLY A 416 3.16 5.77 1.26
CA GLY A 416 4.59 5.57 0.99
C GLY A 416 5.00 4.10 0.92
N GLU A 417 4.51 3.23 1.81
CA GLU A 417 4.77 1.77 1.74
C GLU A 417 4.29 1.17 0.42
N PHE A 418 3.07 1.53 0.00
CA PHE A 418 2.48 1.07 -1.26
C PHE A 418 3.26 1.57 -2.48
N GLN A 419 3.64 2.84 -2.49
CA GLN A 419 4.41 3.44 -3.58
C GLN A 419 5.78 2.78 -3.72
N ARG A 420 6.50 2.57 -2.61
CA ARG A 420 7.78 1.85 -2.60
C ARG A 420 7.63 0.40 -3.06
N ALA A 421 6.57 -0.29 -2.67
CA ALA A 421 6.28 -1.65 -3.16
C ALA A 421 6.05 -1.68 -4.68
N ARG A 422 5.34 -0.69 -5.24
CA ARG A 422 5.16 -0.54 -6.69
C ARG A 422 6.45 -0.19 -7.42
N LEU A 423 7.29 0.66 -6.83
CA LEU A 423 8.63 0.98 -7.36
C LEU A 423 9.51 -0.28 -7.43
N ALA A 424 9.54 -1.07 -6.35
CA ALA A 424 10.24 -2.34 -6.31
C ALA A 424 9.71 -3.34 -7.35
N ALA A 425 8.39 -3.40 -7.56
CA ALA A 425 7.79 -4.22 -8.60
C ALA A 425 8.26 -3.80 -10.02
N CYS A 426 8.34 -2.49 -10.29
CA CYS A 426 8.82 -1.97 -11.58
C CYS A 426 10.29 -2.32 -11.85
N LEU A 427 11.15 -2.19 -10.83
CA LEU A 427 12.55 -2.66 -10.89
C LEU A 427 12.63 -4.17 -11.09
N GLY A 428 11.69 -4.89 -10.48
CA GLY A 428 11.44 -6.31 -10.67
C GLY A 428 11.08 -6.71 -12.11
N ILE A 429 10.63 -5.81 -12.97
CA ILE A 429 10.30 -6.15 -14.37
C ILE A 429 11.50 -5.91 -15.30
N GLY A 430 12.35 -4.91 -15.00
CA GLY A 430 13.51 -4.58 -15.84
C GLY A 430 13.13 -3.89 -17.15
N LEU A 431 12.17 -2.95 -17.11
CA LEU A 431 11.76 -2.19 -18.29
C LEU A 431 12.83 -1.17 -18.69
N ASN A 432 13.51 -1.42 -19.81
CA ASN A 432 14.50 -0.49 -20.37
C ASN A 432 13.82 0.56 -21.26
N GLY A 433 14.25 1.83 -21.15
CA GLY A 433 13.78 2.91 -22.01
C GLY A 433 12.38 3.45 -21.71
N ALA A 434 11.78 3.07 -20.58
CA ALA A 434 10.52 3.65 -20.11
C ALA A 434 10.74 5.00 -19.40
N CYS A 435 9.69 5.82 -19.33
CA CYS A 435 9.63 7.03 -18.52
C CYS A 435 8.79 6.76 -17.27
N PHE A 436 9.39 6.83 -16.09
CA PHE A 436 8.69 6.70 -14.82
C PHE A 436 8.34 8.08 -14.28
N VAL A 437 7.07 8.30 -13.91
CA VAL A 437 6.60 9.53 -13.25
C VAL A 437 6.16 9.20 -11.83
N LEU A 438 6.80 9.81 -10.84
CA LEU A 438 6.61 9.54 -9.41
C LEU A 438 6.11 10.80 -8.69
N ASP A 439 5.15 10.62 -7.79
CA ASP A 439 4.56 11.69 -6.99
C ASP A 439 5.09 11.62 -5.55
N GLU A 440 5.96 12.55 -5.17
CA GLU A 440 6.47 12.72 -3.80
C GLU A 440 6.87 11.42 -3.09
N PRO A 441 7.80 10.62 -3.66
CA PRO A 441 8.15 9.32 -3.11
C PRO A 441 8.80 9.36 -1.72
N THR A 442 9.23 10.53 -1.24
CA THR A 442 9.72 10.72 0.13
C THR A 442 8.64 11.01 1.17
N ALA A 443 7.37 11.18 0.76
CA ALA A 443 6.29 11.45 1.71
C ALA A 443 6.18 10.32 2.77
N GLY A 444 6.21 10.70 4.04
CA GLY A 444 6.18 9.78 5.18
C GLY A 444 7.43 8.90 5.36
N LEU A 445 8.53 9.20 4.66
CA LEU A 445 9.83 8.55 4.90
C LEU A 445 10.62 9.30 5.96
N HIS A 446 11.30 8.54 6.81
CA HIS A 446 12.31 9.10 7.69
C HIS A 446 13.54 9.57 6.86
N PRO A 447 14.25 10.65 7.25
CA PRO A 447 15.44 11.13 6.52
C PRO A 447 16.51 10.05 6.30
N ARG A 448 16.65 9.12 7.24
CA ARG A 448 17.52 7.92 7.10
C ARG A 448 17.19 7.11 5.85
N ASP A 449 15.91 6.88 5.59
CA ASP A 449 15.42 5.95 4.56
C ASP A 449 15.32 6.64 3.19
N THR A 450 15.35 7.98 3.16
CA THR A 450 15.38 8.80 1.93
C THR A 450 16.61 8.48 1.06
N ALA A 451 17.77 8.24 1.67
CA ALA A 451 18.97 7.83 0.95
C ALA A 451 18.81 6.48 0.22
N CYS A 452 18.07 5.55 0.83
CA CYS A 452 17.78 4.22 0.28
C CYS A 452 16.88 4.33 -0.97
N LEU A 453 15.83 5.15 -0.87
CA LEU A 453 14.97 5.48 -2.00
C LEU A 453 15.76 6.15 -3.14
N LEU A 454 16.61 7.13 -2.83
CA LEU A 454 17.42 7.80 -3.85
C LEU A 454 18.35 6.83 -4.59
N ASN A 455 19.01 5.92 -3.88
CA ASN A 455 19.81 4.86 -4.50
C ASN A 455 18.98 3.99 -5.44
N THR A 456 17.75 3.70 -5.05
CA THR A 456 16.79 2.96 -5.88
C THR A 456 16.41 3.73 -7.15
N LEU A 457 16.13 5.03 -7.04
CA LEU A 457 15.83 5.89 -8.20
C LEU A 457 17.02 5.99 -9.15
N ASN A 458 18.24 6.10 -8.60
CA ASN A 458 19.47 6.09 -9.37
C ASN A 458 19.64 4.77 -10.13
N ARG A 459 19.39 3.61 -9.49
CA ARG A 459 19.42 2.31 -10.18
C ARG A 459 18.39 2.19 -11.31
N LEU A 460 17.19 2.73 -11.11
CA LEU A 460 16.16 2.77 -12.15
C LEU A 460 16.59 3.63 -13.34
N ARG A 461 17.21 4.78 -13.08
CA ARG A 461 17.82 5.61 -14.12
C ARG A 461 18.95 4.86 -14.83
N ASP A 462 19.84 4.22 -14.07
CA ASP A 462 21.04 3.57 -14.59
C ASP A 462 20.72 2.33 -15.44
N SER A 463 19.52 1.74 -15.30
CA SER A 463 19.00 0.73 -16.23
C SER A 463 18.52 1.31 -17.58
N GLY A 464 18.71 2.61 -17.80
CA GLY A 464 18.33 3.32 -19.03
C GLY A 464 16.91 3.88 -19.01
N ALA A 465 16.26 3.97 -17.85
CA ALA A 465 14.96 4.61 -17.72
C ALA A 465 15.11 6.14 -17.54
N THR A 466 14.07 6.88 -17.94
CA THR A 466 13.94 8.30 -17.56
C THR A 466 13.08 8.37 -16.32
N VAL A 467 13.55 9.03 -15.26
CA VAL A 467 12.83 9.08 -13.98
C VAL A 467 12.46 10.53 -13.71
N VAL A 468 11.15 10.85 -13.76
CA VAL A 468 10.59 12.17 -13.47
C VAL A 468 9.92 12.10 -12.11
N VAL A 469 10.38 12.90 -11.17
CA VAL A 469 9.89 12.90 -9.79
C VAL A 469 9.35 14.28 -9.45
N VAL A 470 8.12 14.37 -8.96
CA VAL A 470 7.63 15.59 -8.30
C VAL A 470 8.08 15.54 -6.84
N GLU A 471 8.95 16.46 -6.43
CA GLU A 471 9.56 16.43 -5.09
C GLU A 471 9.83 17.81 -4.48
N HIS A 472 9.91 17.79 -3.15
CA HIS A 472 10.17 18.92 -2.27
C HIS A 472 11.32 18.64 -1.30
N ASP A 473 11.81 17.39 -1.22
CA ASP A 473 12.97 17.05 -0.40
C ASP A 473 14.27 17.68 -0.95
N GLY A 474 14.97 18.41 -0.08
CA GLY A 474 16.20 19.10 -0.44
C GLY A 474 17.37 18.16 -0.75
N GLY A 475 17.39 16.93 -0.25
CA GLY A 475 18.38 15.93 -0.61
C GLY A 475 18.22 15.49 -2.06
N ILE A 476 17.00 15.04 -2.41
CA ILE A 476 16.67 14.60 -3.77
C ILE A 476 16.84 15.72 -4.80
N MET A 477 16.43 16.95 -4.48
CA MET A 477 16.59 18.09 -5.39
C MET A 477 18.06 18.36 -5.75
N ARG A 478 18.98 18.18 -4.79
CA ARG A 478 20.43 18.39 -5.01
C ARG A 478 21.07 17.25 -5.80
N ASP A 479 20.61 16.02 -5.57
CA ASP A 479 21.16 14.82 -6.22
C ASP A 479 20.55 14.53 -7.60
N ALA A 480 19.56 15.32 -8.03
CA ALA A 480 18.96 15.22 -9.36
C ALA A 480 19.97 15.50 -10.50
N ASP A 481 19.81 14.81 -11.62
CA ASP A 481 20.56 15.13 -12.84
C ASP A 481 20.04 16.43 -13.49
N TRP A 482 18.74 16.70 -13.34
CA TRP A 482 18.04 17.84 -13.91
C TRP A 482 16.94 18.31 -12.97
N LEU A 483 16.82 19.62 -12.77
CA LEU A 483 15.81 20.26 -11.93
C LEU A 483 14.92 21.17 -12.76
N VAL A 484 13.62 21.08 -12.57
CA VAL A 484 12.59 21.91 -13.19
C VAL A 484 11.81 22.61 -12.08
N ASP A 485 11.93 23.93 -12.00
CA ASP A 485 11.26 24.75 -10.99
C ASP A 485 10.06 25.51 -11.61
N LEU A 486 8.90 25.36 -10.99
CA LEU A 486 7.63 25.96 -11.40
C LEU A 486 7.11 26.93 -10.35
N GLY A 487 6.65 28.09 -10.77
CA GLY A 487 6.07 29.11 -9.89
C GLY A 487 5.78 30.41 -10.65
N PRO A 488 6.04 31.59 -10.07
CA PRO A 488 6.57 31.86 -8.72
C PRO A 488 5.56 31.62 -7.59
N GLY A 489 4.26 31.66 -7.89
CA GLY A 489 3.18 31.43 -6.95
C GLY A 489 2.38 30.16 -7.24
N ALA A 490 1.17 30.13 -6.70
CA ALA A 490 0.22 29.03 -6.86
C ALA A 490 -1.00 29.48 -7.67
N GLY A 491 -1.71 28.54 -8.31
CA GLY A 491 -2.86 28.86 -9.14
C GLY A 491 -2.47 29.72 -10.34
N ILE A 492 -3.15 30.85 -10.56
CA ILE A 492 -2.89 31.72 -11.73
C ILE A 492 -1.52 32.39 -11.69
N ASP A 493 -0.97 32.60 -10.49
CA ASP A 493 0.37 33.16 -10.28
C ASP A 493 1.47 32.09 -10.40
N GLY A 494 1.07 30.84 -10.66
CA GLY A 494 1.94 29.71 -10.98
C GLY A 494 1.88 29.35 -12.46
N GLY A 495 2.39 28.17 -12.79
CA GLY A 495 2.36 27.62 -14.15
C GLY A 495 3.40 28.21 -15.09
N HIS A 496 4.33 29.03 -14.58
CA HIS A 496 5.51 29.50 -15.31
C HIS A 496 6.72 28.65 -14.98
N LEU A 497 7.58 28.46 -15.99
CA LEU A 497 8.90 27.85 -15.81
C LEU A 497 9.86 28.90 -15.27
N LEU A 498 10.32 28.72 -14.03
CA LEU A 498 11.31 29.61 -13.41
C LEU A 498 12.73 29.18 -13.76
N PHE A 499 12.97 27.87 -13.76
CA PHE A 499 14.28 27.28 -14.01
C PHE A 499 14.15 25.88 -14.61
N SER A 500 15.07 25.52 -15.51
CA SER A 500 15.25 24.16 -16.03
C SER A 500 16.73 23.94 -16.33
N GLY A 501 17.39 23.10 -15.54
CA GLY A 501 18.85 22.97 -15.61
C GLY A 501 19.43 22.04 -14.57
N ARG A 502 20.74 22.14 -14.31
CA ARG A 502 21.37 21.38 -13.22
C ARG A 502 21.03 22.00 -11.87
N PRO A 503 20.84 21.21 -10.79
CA PRO A 503 20.51 21.76 -9.47
C PRO A 503 21.48 22.82 -8.94
N ALA A 504 22.77 22.68 -9.25
CA ALA A 504 23.80 23.63 -8.82
C ALA A 504 23.57 25.07 -9.37
N ASP A 505 22.96 25.20 -10.55
CA ASP A 505 22.71 26.49 -11.18
C ASP A 505 21.44 27.17 -10.61
N ALA A 506 20.51 26.36 -10.06
CA ALA A 506 19.25 26.84 -9.48
C ALA A 506 19.44 27.74 -8.25
N VAL A 507 20.56 27.58 -7.53
CA VAL A 507 20.93 28.38 -6.34
C VAL A 507 20.99 29.88 -6.66
N SER A 508 21.33 30.23 -7.89
CA SER A 508 21.45 31.63 -8.35
C SER A 508 20.13 32.26 -8.79
N VAL A 509 19.07 31.45 -8.92
CA VAL A 509 17.76 31.90 -9.39
C VAL A 509 16.99 32.55 -8.24
N ASP A 510 16.36 33.69 -8.53
CA ASP A 510 15.42 34.35 -7.63
C ASP A 510 14.07 33.61 -7.66
N SER A 511 14.01 32.48 -6.94
CA SER A 511 12.81 31.68 -6.76
C SER A 511 12.74 31.10 -5.34
N PRO A 512 11.54 30.74 -4.85
CA PRO A 512 11.41 30.09 -3.54
C PRO A 512 12.26 28.83 -3.40
N THR A 513 12.44 28.09 -4.49
CA THR A 513 13.32 26.91 -4.52
C THR A 513 14.80 27.30 -4.56
N GLY A 514 15.19 28.28 -5.37
CA GLY A 514 16.57 28.78 -5.41
C GLY A 514 17.02 29.31 -4.05
N ASP A 515 16.15 30.04 -3.34
CA ASP A 515 16.39 30.53 -1.98
C ASP A 515 16.51 29.41 -0.96
N PHE A 516 15.74 28.33 -1.09
CA PHE A 516 15.86 27.16 -0.23
C PHE A 516 17.19 26.45 -0.43
N LEU A 517 17.54 26.15 -1.69
CA LEU A 517 18.78 25.47 -2.04
C LEU A 517 20.01 26.28 -1.66
N ALA A 518 19.91 27.62 -1.70
CA ALA A 518 20.95 28.54 -1.27
C ALA A 518 21.03 28.76 0.24
N GLY A 519 20.06 28.28 1.03
CA GLY A 519 19.93 28.60 2.44
C GLY A 519 19.57 30.07 2.73
N ARG A 520 19.07 30.80 1.72
CA ARG A 520 18.62 32.21 1.84
C ARG A 520 17.21 32.33 2.41
N LEU A 521 16.40 31.27 2.30
CA LEU A 521 15.06 31.22 2.88
C LEU A 521 15.20 31.46 4.38
N LYS A 522 14.83 32.67 4.83
CA LYS A 522 14.97 33.07 6.22
C LYS A 522 14.28 32.02 7.09
N ASN A 523 15.07 31.32 7.89
CA ASN A 523 14.56 30.45 8.94
C ASN A 523 13.51 31.24 9.72
N VAL A 524 12.35 30.63 9.98
CA VAL A 524 11.50 31.10 11.09
C VAL A 524 12.45 31.26 12.28
N PRO A 525 12.55 32.45 12.91
CA PRO A 525 13.60 32.70 13.86
C PRO A 525 13.64 31.56 14.88
N SER A 526 14.78 30.88 14.94
CA SER A 526 15.12 29.97 16.02
C SER A 526 15.21 30.81 17.28
N GLY A 527 14.06 31.07 17.91
CA GLY A 527 13.91 31.67 19.24
C GLY A 527 14.49 33.07 19.44
N GLN A 528 15.10 33.73 18.45
CA GLN A 528 15.74 35.03 18.68
C GLN A 528 15.36 36.05 17.59
N SER A 529 14.58 37.04 18.04
CA SER A 529 14.53 38.40 17.50
C SER A 529 14.01 38.57 16.06
N GLU A 530 12.70 38.90 15.92
CA GLU A 530 12.24 40.02 15.03
C GLU A 530 10.71 40.32 15.08
N PHE A 531 9.98 39.95 16.15
CA PHE A 531 8.71 40.63 16.47
C PHE A 531 8.99 41.87 17.34
N ARG A 532 9.63 42.88 16.74
CA ARG A 532 9.66 44.25 17.28
C ARG A 532 9.14 45.20 16.20
N THR A 533 7.85 45.51 16.29
CA THR A 533 7.34 46.88 16.44
C THR A 533 5.80 46.83 16.53
N HIS A 534 5.25 47.56 17.49
CA HIS A 534 3.82 47.71 17.83
C HIS A 534 3.24 46.73 18.86
N ALA A 535 3.66 46.89 20.13
CA ALA A 535 2.74 47.11 21.24
C ALA A 535 3.53 47.29 22.56
N GLU A 536 3.80 48.53 22.93
CA GLU A 536 4.01 48.88 24.33
C GLU A 536 2.65 48.71 25.04
N ASN A 537 2.44 47.57 25.71
CA ASN A 537 1.70 47.48 26.97
C ASN A 537 1.60 46.04 27.50
N SER A 538 2.16 45.86 28.71
CA SER A 538 1.79 44.94 29.79
C SER A 538 1.65 43.42 29.53
N ASN A 539 2.51 42.64 30.21
CA ASN A 539 2.29 41.26 30.66
C ASN A 539 2.02 40.16 29.62
N ARG A 540 2.94 39.93 28.67
CA ARG A 540 3.02 38.64 27.94
C ARG A 540 4.34 37.92 28.20
N ARG A 541 4.19 36.68 28.66
CA ARG A 541 5.23 35.73 29.08
C ARG A 541 6.28 35.50 27.98
N SER A 542 7.51 35.27 28.40
CA SER A 542 8.69 35.08 27.56
C SER A 542 8.58 33.85 26.64
N LEU A 543 8.96 34.03 25.38
CA LEU A 543 9.02 33.05 24.29
C LEU A 543 10.23 32.08 24.39
N PHE A 544 10.60 31.62 25.60
CA PHE A 544 11.72 30.68 25.77
C PHE A 544 11.22 29.23 25.77
N PRO A 545 11.99 28.26 25.22
CA PRO A 545 11.66 26.84 25.29
C PRO A 545 11.58 26.41 26.76
N VAL A 546 10.47 25.78 27.14
CA VAL A 546 10.29 25.27 28.49
C VAL A 546 11.21 24.07 28.66
N GLU A 547 12.23 24.18 29.52
CA GLU A 547 13.07 23.05 29.93
C GLU A 547 12.28 22.13 30.87
N GLY A 548 11.41 21.31 30.28
CA GLY A 548 10.67 20.25 30.97
C GLY A 548 9.17 20.22 30.65
N PRO A 549 8.45 19.18 31.13
CA PRO A 549 7.00 19.18 31.12
C PRO A 549 6.51 20.35 31.99
N GLY A 550 6.06 21.43 31.35
CA GLY A 550 5.75 22.67 32.04
C GLY A 550 4.65 22.54 33.10
N ASP A 551 4.42 23.61 33.86
CA ASP A 551 3.40 23.72 34.93
C ASP A 551 1.95 23.34 34.51
N PHE A 552 1.70 23.17 33.21
CA PHE A 552 0.39 22.86 32.63
C PHE A 552 0.04 21.36 32.64
N GLY A 553 1.00 20.48 32.93
CA GLY A 553 0.81 19.04 33.08
C GLY A 553 1.16 18.20 31.86
N VAL A 554 0.93 16.89 31.99
CA VAL A 554 1.26 15.87 31.00
C VAL A 554 0.09 14.91 30.79
N ILE A 555 -0.06 14.41 29.57
CA ILE A 555 -0.82 13.18 29.29
C ILE A 555 0.15 12.01 29.46
N ARG A 556 -0.23 10.98 30.22
CA ARG A 556 0.56 9.76 30.34
C ARG A 556 -0.14 8.59 29.69
N ILE A 557 0.54 7.91 28.80
CA ILE A 557 0.14 6.62 28.25
C ILE A 557 0.92 5.56 29.01
N ASN A 558 0.24 4.57 29.59
CA ASN A 558 0.88 3.48 30.34
C ASN A 558 0.70 2.15 29.60
N ASN A 559 1.81 1.45 29.39
CA ASN A 559 1.88 0.08 28.87
C ASN A 559 1.07 -0.15 27.57
N ALA A 560 1.27 0.70 26.56
CA ALA A 560 0.67 0.50 25.24
C ALA A 560 1.33 -0.68 24.49
N ALA A 561 0.52 -1.63 24.03
CA ALA A 561 0.94 -2.91 23.44
C ALA A 561 0.20 -3.24 22.12
N LEU A 562 -0.28 -2.21 21.42
CA LEU A 562 -0.96 -2.37 20.13
C LEU A 562 0.04 -2.60 18.99
N ASN A 563 -0.28 -3.52 18.08
CA ASN A 563 0.56 -3.91 16.94
C ASN A 563 1.97 -4.32 17.39
N ASN A 564 3.00 -3.56 17.02
CA ASN A 564 4.40 -3.80 17.37
C ASN A 564 4.89 -3.04 18.62
N LEU A 565 4.01 -2.31 19.32
CA LEU A 565 4.38 -1.59 20.55
C LEU A 565 4.75 -2.56 21.68
N GLN A 566 5.86 -2.30 22.36
CA GLN A 566 6.42 -3.16 23.41
C GLN A 566 6.12 -2.64 24.82
N ASN A 567 4.84 -2.62 25.22
CA ASN A 567 4.38 -2.10 26.52
C ASN A 567 4.91 -0.69 26.82
N VAL A 568 4.75 0.21 25.85
CA VAL A 568 5.33 1.55 25.89
C VAL A 568 4.61 2.42 26.90
N SER A 569 5.38 3.09 27.76
CA SER A 569 4.89 4.17 28.62
C SER A 569 5.56 5.49 28.26
N VAL A 570 4.77 6.55 28.04
CA VAL A 570 5.26 7.86 27.57
C VAL A 570 4.49 9.02 28.17
N GLU A 571 5.18 10.14 28.42
CA GLU A 571 4.60 11.39 28.88
C GLU A 571 4.59 12.43 27.76
N ILE A 572 3.45 13.05 27.51
CA ILE A 572 3.25 14.07 26.47
C ILE A 572 2.94 15.41 27.17
N PRO A 573 3.80 16.42 27.07
CA PRO A 573 3.58 17.71 27.72
C PRO A 573 2.42 18.49 27.06
N LEU A 574 1.61 19.14 27.89
CA LEU A 574 0.49 19.98 27.45
C LEU A 574 0.93 21.42 27.18
N ARG A 575 0.18 22.11 26.31
CA ARG A 575 0.42 23.50 25.86
C ARG A 575 1.79 23.72 25.23
N GLN A 576 2.25 22.72 24.50
CA GLN A 576 3.50 22.72 23.75
C GLN A 576 3.25 22.15 22.36
N LEU A 577 4.16 22.43 21.42
CA LEU A 577 4.27 21.73 20.16
C LEU A 577 5.12 20.47 20.36
N VAL A 578 4.45 19.31 20.42
CA VAL A 578 5.09 18.01 20.61
C VAL A 578 5.18 17.28 19.27
N CYS A 579 6.37 16.84 18.89
CA CYS A 579 6.61 16.07 17.67
C CYS A 579 6.92 14.60 18.02
N VAL A 580 6.14 13.66 17.49
CA VAL A 580 6.40 12.23 17.58
C VAL A 580 7.07 11.78 16.28
N THR A 581 8.26 11.22 16.39
CA THR A 581 9.12 10.90 15.25
C THR A 581 9.69 9.48 15.36
N GLY A 582 10.55 9.11 14.42
CA GLY A 582 11.17 7.78 14.33
C GLY A 582 10.94 7.10 12.98
N VAL A 583 11.58 5.96 12.74
CA VAL A 583 11.64 5.32 11.41
C VAL A 583 10.27 4.81 10.92
N SER A 584 10.06 4.71 9.60
CA SER A 584 8.76 4.28 9.05
C SER A 584 8.44 2.85 9.48
N GLY A 585 7.28 2.63 10.14
CA GLY A 585 6.94 1.32 10.73
C GLY A 585 7.40 1.11 12.18
N SER A 586 7.98 2.12 12.85
CA SER A 586 8.40 2.03 14.25
C SER A 586 7.25 1.96 15.27
N GLY A 587 6.02 2.31 14.88
CA GLY A 587 4.84 2.26 15.75
C GLY A 587 4.22 3.62 16.13
N LYS A 588 4.65 4.73 15.50
CA LYS A 588 4.13 6.09 15.77
C LYS A 588 2.60 6.20 15.64
N SER A 589 2.05 5.75 14.51
CA SER A 589 0.61 5.77 14.26
C SER A 589 -0.13 4.81 15.21
N SER A 590 0.46 3.65 15.53
CA SER A 590 -0.08 2.73 16.56
C SER A 590 -0.20 3.43 17.93
N LEU A 591 0.79 4.24 18.31
CA LEU A 591 0.85 4.94 19.59
C LEU A 591 -0.10 6.15 19.65
N ILE A 592 -0.14 6.97 18.60
CA ILE A 592 -0.92 8.22 18.62
C ILE A 592 -2.31 8.04 18.01
N MET A 593 -2.39 7.54 16.77
CA MET A 593 -3.64 7.50 16.00
C MET A 593 -4.54 6.33 16.40
N GLU A 594 -3.97 5.17 16.74
CA GLU A 594 -4.74 3.97 17.12
C GLU A 594 -4.92 3.80 18.64
N THR A 595 -4.06 4.40 19.46
CA THR A 595 -4.12 4.28 20.94
C THR A 595 -4.59 5.57 21.61
N LEU A 596 -3.83 6.67 21.50
CA LEU A 596 -4.17 7.92 22.19
C LEU A 596 -5.45 8.58 21.66
N LEU A 597 -5.58 8.75 20.34
CA LEU A 597 -6.67 9.49 19.73
C LEU A 597 -8.06 8.88 20.03
N PRO A 598 -8.30 7.55 19.84
CA PRO A 598 -9.60 6.97 20.13
C PRO A 598 -9.97 7.07 21.60
N TYR A 599 -8.99 6.87 22.50
CA TYR A 599 -9.20 6.99 23.94
C TYR A 599 -9.50 8.44 24.36
N ALA A 600 -8.75 9.41 23.83
CA ALA A 600 -8.93 10.82 24.15
C ALA A 600 -10.27 11.37 23.62
N ALA A 601 -10.67 10.98 22.40
CA ALA A 601 -11.96 11.30 21.83
C ALA A 601 -13.10 10.74 22.69
N ALA A 602 -13.00 9.46 23.07
CA ALA A 602 -13.95 8.79 23.97
C ALA A 602 -14.12 9.54 25.30
N CYS A 603 -13.02 9.95 25.93
CA CYS A 603 -13.07 10.70 27.19
C CYS A 603 -13.70 12.11 27.04
N CYS A 604 -13.46 12.80 25.92
CA CYS A 604 -13.99 14.14 25.70
C CYS A 604 -15.49 14.14 25.35
N ASP A 605 -15.95 13.16 24.56
CA ASP A 605 -17.38 13.01 24.23
C ASP A 605 -18.25 12.77 25.47
N ILE A 606 -17.69 12.05 26.47
CA ILE A 606 -18.35 11.83 27.77
C ILE A 606 -18.50 13.14 28.55
N LYS A 607 -17.48 14.02 28.54
CA LYS A 607 -17.56 15.34 29.18
C LYS A 607 -18.55 16.30 28.49
N GLY A 608 -18.73 16.15 27.18
CA GLY A 608 -19.60 16.97 26.34
C GLY A 608 -21.12 16.67 26.45
N GLY A 609 -21.54 15.72 27.29
CA GLY A 609 -22.95 15.43 27.55
C GLY A 609 -23.63 14.51 26.52
N ALA A 610 -22.87 13.81 25.68
CA ALA A 610 -23.39 12.87 24.68
C ALA A 610 -23.74 11.48 25.30
N THR A 611 -24.66 11.44 26.27
CA THR A 611 -25.14 10.18 26.88
C THR A 611 -26.33 9.61 26.11
N SER A 612 -26.07 8.83 25.05
CA SER A 612 -27.07 7.95 24.42
C SER A 612 -26.62 6.48 24.51
N GLY A 613 -27.54 5.57 24.85
CA GLY A 613 -27.22 4.17 25.19
C GLY A 613 -26.49 3.33 24.13
N LYS A 614 -26.56 3.71 22.83
CA LYS A 614 -25.76 3.09 21.75
C LYS A 614 -24.29 3.55 21.72
N HIS A 615 -23.98 4.74 22.24
CA HIS A 615 -22.61 5.27 22.29
C HIS A 615 -21.77 4.56 23.36
N LEU A 616 -22.37 4.17 24.50
CA LEU A 616 -21.66 3.45 25.57
C LEU A 616 -21.16 2.05 25.15
N GLN A 617 -21.92 1.32 24.32
CA GLN A 617 -21.47 0.05 23.75
C GLN A 617 -20.32 0.24 22.75
N THR A 618 -20.36 1.32 21.96
CA THR A 618 -19.30 1.67 21.01
C THR A 618 -18.03 2.11 21.73
N LEU A 619 -18.16 2.88 22.83
CA LEU A 619 -17.06 3.31 23.69
C LEU A 619 -16.42 2.13 24.44
N ALA A 620 -17.23 1.20 24.95
CA ALA A 620 -16.71 -0.03 25.58
C ALA A 620 -15.93 -0.90 24.59
N GLN A 621 -16.40 -1.02 23.34
CA GLN A 621 -15.69 -1.73 22.28
C GLN A 621 -14.38 -1.03 21.88
N ILE A 622 -14.40 0.31 21.75
CA ILE A 622 -13.18 1.10 21.47
C ILE A 622 -12.17 0.96 22.61
N LEU A 623 -12.61 0.99 23.86
CA LEU A 623 -11.74 0.76 25.03
C LEU A 623 -11.24 -0.68 25.15
N LEU A 624 -11.98 -1.67 24.65
CA LEU A 624 -11.54 -3.07 24.54
C LEU A 624 -10.48 -3.29 23.45
N ASP A 625 -10.52 -2.48 22.38
CA ASP A 625 -9.60 -2.59 21.24
C ASP A 625 -8.25 -1.88 21.49
N VAL A 626 -8.24 -0.85 22.34
CA VAL A 626 -7.01 -0.14 22.74
C VAL A 626 -6.24 -1.00 23.76
N LYS A 627 -5.22 -1.72 23.30
CA LYS A 627 -4.31 -2.50 24.16
C LYS A 627 -3.38 -1.59 24.98
N CYS A 628 -3.90 -0.89 25.99
CA CYS A 628 -3.11 -0.13 26.96
C CYS A 628 -3.67 -0.29 28.38
N GLU A 629 -2.83 -0.12 29.40
CA GLU A 629 -3.27 -0.23 30.80
C GLU A 629 -4.12 0.97 31.23
N ALA A 630 -3.63 2.19 30.98
CA ALA A 630 -4.35 3.42 31.29
C ALA A 630 -3.78 4.61 30.53
N ILE A 631 -4.64 5.60 30.25
CA ILE A 631 -4.22 6.93 29.81
C ILE A 631 -4.73 7.97 30.82
N THR A 632 -3.82 8.75 31.41
CA THR A 632 -4.11 9.74 32.45
C THR A 632 -3.75 11.16 32.00
N GLY A 633 -4.29 12.19 32.66
CA GLY A 633 -4.03 13.61 32.31
C GLY A 633 -4.99 14.22 31.28
N LEU A 634 -5.95 13.43 30.76
CA LEU A 634 -6.99 13.88 29.82
C LEU A 634 -8.09 14.72 30.50
N ASP A 635 -8.12 14.78 31.83
CA ASP A 635 -8.99 15.66 32.62
C ASP A 635 -8.78 17.14 32.27
N ARG A 636 -7.57 17.50 31.83
CA ARG A 636 -7.14 18.88 31.49
C ARG A 636 -7.48 19.34 30.08
N ILE A 637 -8.07 18.46 29.27
CA ILE A 637 -8.46 18.72 27.88
C ILE A 637 -9.99 18.67 27.79
N ASP A 638 -10.56 19.67 27.12
CA ASP A 638 -12.00 19.80 26.91
C ASP A 638 -12.43 19.16 25.58
N ARG A 639 -11.55 19.19 24.58
CA ARG A 639 -11.84 18.73 23.22
C ARG A 639 -10.60 18.15 22.55
N VAL A 640 -10.79 17.14 21.72
CA VAL A 640 -9.74 16.59 20.85
C VAL A 640 -10.15 16.81 19.40
N VAL A 641 -9.21 17.29 18.59
CA VAL A 641 -9.40 17.48 17.15
C VAL A 641 -8.27 16.74 16.43
N SER A 642 -8.64 15.76 15.60
CA SER A 642 -7.70 15.08 14.72
C SER A 642 -7.79 15.66 13.32
N LEU A 643 -6.63 15.94 12.73
CA LEU A 643 -6.49 16.46 11.37
C LEU A 643 -5.56 15.52 10.59
N ASP A 644 -6.16 14.61 9.85
CA ASP A 644 -5.46 13.70 8.95
C ASP A 644 -5.31 14.28 7.53
N SER A 645 -4.44 13.65 6.74
CA SER A 645 -4.24 13.93 5.31
C SER A 645 -5.36 13.35 4.42
N ASN A 646 -6.38 12.70 5.01
CA ASN A 646 -7.47 12.15 4.24
C ASN A 646 -8.25 13.26 3.52
N PRO A 647 -8.67 13.05 2.25
CA PRO A 647 -9.42 14.04 1.50
C PRO A 647 -10.67 14.51 2.28
N ILE A 648 -10.92 15.83 2.33
CA ILE A 648 -12.06 16.41 3.06
C ILE A 648 -13.41 15.82 2.60
N GLY A 649 -13.47 15.37 1.34
CA GLY A 649 -14.55 14.57 0.82
C GLY A 649 -14.31 14.24 -0.65
N ARG A 650 -14.80 13.08 -1.11
CA ARG A 650 -14.72 12.68 -2.52
C ARG A 650 -15.87 13.23 -3.37
N SER A 651 -16.79 13.97 -2.76
CA SER A 651 -17.93 14.50 -3.46
C SER A 651 -17.56 15.79 -4.21
N SER A 652 -17.89 15.82 -5.50
CA SER A 652 -17.88 17.05 -6.31
C SER A 652 -18.78 18.17 -5.77
N ARG A 653 -19.61 17.86 -4.76
CA ARG A 653 -20.47 18.79 -4.03
C ARG A 653 -19.81 19.48 -2.85
N SER A 654 -18.69 18.98 -2.33
CA SER A 654 -17.99 19.67 -1.26
C SER A 654 -16.96 20.62 -1.88
N CYS A 655 -16.92 21.87 -1.42
CA CYS A 655 -15.98 22.92 -1.83
C CYS A 655 -15.60 23.82 -0.64
N ILE A 656 -14.63 24.72 -0.82
CA ILE A 656 -14.16 25.65 0.23
C ILE A 656 -15.33 26.38 0.90
N ALA A 657 -16.24 26.96 0.11
CA ALA A 657 -17.36 27.71 0.65
C ALA A 657 -18.28 26.86 1.54
N THR A 658 -18.49 25.58 1.21
CA THR A 658 -19.33 24.68 2.02
C THR A 658 -18.61 24.18 3.25
N ILE A 659 -17.33 23.83 3.14
CA ILE A 659 -16.52 23.29 4.24
C ILE A 659 -16.35 24.33 5.34
N THR A 660 -16.04 25.57 4.94
CA THR A 660 -15.84 26.70 5.86
C THR A 660 -17.15 27.24 6.46
N GLY A 661 -18.31 26.77 5.98
CA GLY A 661 -19.63 27.26 6.38
C GLY A 661 -20.00 28.64 5.82
N VAL A 662 -19.07 29.35 5.17
CA VAL A 662 -19.28 30.69 4.60
C VAL A 662 -20.40 30.69 3.56
N TRP A 663 -20.61 29.57 2.86
CA TRP A 663 -21.67 29.44 1.87
C TRP A 663 -23.07 29.70 2.42
N ASN A 664 -23.35 29.32 3.66
CA ASN A 664 -24.65 29.59 4.28
C ASN A 664 -24.90 31.09 4.43
N ILE A 665 -23.86 31.84 4.80
CA ILE A 665 -23.91 33.29 4.96
C ILE A 665 -24.09 33.96 3.60
N ILE A 666 -23.33 33.53 2.58
CA ILE A 666 -23.44 34.04 1.21
C ILE A 666 -24.85 33.80 0.64
N ARG A 667 -25.40 32.59 0.78
CA ARG A 667 -26.76 32.29 0.29
C ARG A 667 -27.83 33.18 0.94
N GLN A 668 -27.71 33.49 2.23
CA GLN A 668 -28.60 34.42 2.92
C GLN A 668 -28.41 35.87 2.47
N LEU A 669 -27.23 36.23 1.96
CA LEU A 669 -26.96 37.54 1.38
C LEU A 669 -27.70 37.72 0.04
N PHE A 670 -27.66 36.70 -0.82
CA PHE A 670 -28.35 36.72 -2.11
C PHE A 670 -29.88 36.85 -1.99
N THR A 671 -30.51 36.31 -0.93
CA THR A 671 -31.95 36.48 -0.69
C THR A 671 -32.34 37.92 -0.32
N LYS A 672 -31.38 38.76 0.10
CA LYS A 672 -31.63 40.16 0.43
C LYS A 672 -31.63 41.08 -0.79
N THR A 673 -31.21 40.59 -1.96
CA THR A 673 -31.24 41.38 -3.21
C THR A 673 -32.67 41.69 -3.65
N ARG A 674 -32.87 42.84 -4.32
CA ARG A 674 -34.18 43.27 -4.80
C ARG A 674 -34.81 42.26 -5.76
N GLU A 675 -34.00 41.72 -6.67
CA GLU A 675 -34.42 40.73 -7.66
C GLU A 675 -34.87 39.42 -7.01
N ALA A 676 -34.11 38.88 -6.04
CA ALA A 676 -34.48 37.65 -5.34
C ALA A 676 -35.77 37.81 -4.54
N ARG A 677 -35.93 38.94 -3.83
CA ARG A 677 -37.16 39.24 -3.06
C ARG A 677 -38.39 39.33 -3.94
N SER A 678 -38.28 40.01 -5.09
CA SER A 678 -39.39 40.15 -6.04
C SER A 678 -39.89 38.81 -6.59
N ARG A 679 -39.01 37.80 -6.66
CA ARG A 679 -39.32 36.46 -7.17
C ARG A 679 -39.59 35.42 -6.08
N GLY A 680 -39.60 35.83 -4.80
CA GLY A 680 -39.82 34.94 -3.67
C GLY A 680 -38.72 33.90 -3.46
N TYR A 681 -37.48 34.17 -3.90
CA TYR A 681 -36.39 33.20 -3.79
C TYR A 681 -35.80 33.16 -2.37
N ALA A 682 -35.86 31.97 -1.76
CA ALA A 682 -35.25 31.66 -0.48
C ALA A 682 -33.81 31.15 -0.61
N SER A 683 -33.10 30.99 0.51
CA SER A 683 -31.69 30.57 0.55
C SER A 683 -31.45 29.18 -0.05
N ASN A 684 -32.46 28.30 -0.04
CA ASN A 684 -32.40 26.98 -0.68
C ASN A 684 -32.29 27.07 -2.21
N ARG A 685 -32.81 28.14 -2.85
CA ARG A 685 -32.68 28.32 -4.30
C ARG A 685 -31.21 28.44 -4.72
N PHE A 686 -30.39 29.08 -3.90
CA PHE A 686 -28.96 29.31 -4.15
C PHE A 686 -28.07 28.15 -3.67
N SER A 687 -28.64 27.04 -3.23
CA SER A 687 -27.88 25.84 -2.87
C SER A 687 -27.77 24.90 -4.05
N PHE A 688 -26.54 24.57 -4.45
CA PHE A 688 -26.29 23.56 -5.47
C PHE A 688 -26.45 22.12 -4.93
N ASN A 689 -26.43 21.93 -3.60
CA ASN A 689 -26.63 20.63 -2.94
C ASN A 689 -28.10 20.24 -2.84
N SER A 690 -28.97 21.22 -2.59
CA SER A 690 -30.37 21.03 -2.25
C SER A 690 -31.18 22.24 -2.69
N GLY A 691 -32.07 22.08 -3.66
CA GLY A 691 -32.98 23.14 -4.10
C GLY A 691 -33.20 23.18 -5.61
N ASP A 692 -34.25 23.90 -6.01
CA ASP A 692 -34.73 23.96 -7.39
C ASP A 692 -33.90 24.89 -8.29
N GLY A 693 -32.89 25.56 -7.74
CA GLY A 693 -32.02 26.47 -8.50
C GLY A 693 -30.85 25.79 -9.18
N ARG A 694 -30.51 24.56 -8.80
CA ARG A 694 -29.40 23.79 -9.40
C ARG A 694 -29.73 23.35 -10.83
N CYS A 695 -28.68 23.08 -11.61
CA CYS A 695 -28.82 22.47 -12.93
C CYS A 695 -29.43 21.06 -12.79
N ALA A 696 -30.42 20.74 -13.62
CA ALA A 696 -31.13 19.46 -13.58
C ALA A 696 -30.23 18.29 -14.02
N ASP A 697 -29.38 18.51 -15.02
CA ASP A 697 -28.61 17.44 -15.67
C ASP A 697 -27.44 16.95 -14.80
N CYS A 698 -26.65 17.89 -14.27
CA CYS A 698 -25.56 17.55 -13.34
C CYS A 698 -26.01 17.50 -11.88
N LYS A 699 -27.29 17.79 -11.59
CA LYS A 699 -27.83 17.86 -10.22
C LYS A 699 -26.96 18.70 -9.27
N GLY A 700 -26.40 19.80 -9.79
CA GLY A 700 -25.58 20.76 -9.04
C GLY A 700 -24.09 20.43 -8.88
N THR A 701 -23.57 19.33 -9.41
CA THR A 701 -22.13 19.02 -9.36
C THR A 701 -21.30 19.91 -10.28
N GLY A 702 -21.89 20.35 -11.41
CA GLY A 702 -21.20 21.08 -12.47
C GLY A 702 -20.40 20.19 -13.41
N VAL A 703 -20.20 18.92 -13.07
CA VAL A 703 -19.42 17.93 -13.84
C VAL A 703 -20.17 16.62 -14.00
N GLN A 704 -19.82 15.84 -15.02
CA GLN A 704 -20.28 14.48 -15.24
C GLN A 704 -19.09 13.52 -15.07
N ASN A 705 -19.31 12.41 -14.37
CA ASN A 705 -18.30 11.38 -14.19
C ASN A 705 -18.39 10.37 -15.34
N LEU A 706 -17.29 10.15 -16.04
CA LEU A 706 -17.15 9.12 -17.04
C LEU A 706 -16.46 7.91 -16.38
N GLN A 707 -17.20 6.82 -16.21
CA GLN A 707 -16.64 5.54 -15.78
C GLN A 707 -16.18 4.73 -17.00
N MET A 708 -14.96 4.21 -16.95
CA MET A 708 -14.38 3.37 -17.99
C MET A 708 -13.78 2.11 -17.35
N SER A 709 -13.77 1.00 -18.08
CA SER A 709 -13.35 -0.30 -17.54
C SER A 709 -11.84 -0.42 -17.25
N PHE A 710 -11.00 0.44 -17.83
CA PHE A 710 -9.53 0.33 -17.81
C PHE A 710 -8.80 1.60 -17.38
N LEU A 711 -9.52 2.68 -17.10
CA LEU A 711 -8.95 3.97 -16.74
C LEU A 711 -9.61 4.51 -15.46
N PRO A 712 -8.89 5.33 -14.68
CA PRO A 712 -9.48 6.02 -13.53
C PRO A 712 -10.70 6.85 -13.95
N GLU A 713 -11.66 7.00 -13.03
CA GLU A 713 -12.81 7.88 -13.25
C GLU A 713 -12.36 9.29 -13.60
N THR A 714 -12.86 9.82 -14.72
CA THR A 714 -12.53 11.16 -15.19
C THR A 714 -13.78 12.03 -15.21
N THR A 715 -13.67 13.30 -14.80
CA THR A 715 -14.81 14.22 -14.77
C THR A 715 -14.75 15.21 -15.91
N VAL A 716 -15.86 15.39 -16.64
CA VAL A 716 -15.99 16.39 -17.70
C VAL A 716 -16.98 17.49 -17.31
N PRO A 717 -16.79 18.75 -17.75
CA PRO A 717 -17.75 19.82 -17.50
C PRO A 717 -19.13 19.46 -18.03
N CYS A 718 -20.18 19.76 -17.25
CA CYS A 718 -21.56 19.51 -17.68
C CYS A 718 -21.89 20.33 -18.94
N PRO A 719 -22.40 19.71 -20.02
CA PRO A 719 -22.67 20.42 -21.27
C PRO A 719 -23.75 21.51 -21.13
N THR A 720 -24.69 21.31 -20.21
CA THR A 720 -25.87 22.18 -20.05
C THR A 720 -25.58 23.45 -19.25
N CYS A 721 -24.91 23.32 -18.11
CA CYS A 721 -24.55 24.48 -17.27
C CYS A 721 -23.10 24.94 -17.47
N ARG A 722 -22.30 24.24 -18.28
CA ARG A 722 -20.88 24.53 -18.53
C ARG A 722 -20.08 24.72 -17.24
N GLY A 723 -20.33 23.89 -16.23
CA GLY A 723 -19.68 23.97 -14.92
C GLY A 723 -20.30 24.94 -13.91
N GLN A 724 -21.28 25.76 -14.30
CA GLN A 724 -21.84 26.80 -13.42
C GLN A 724 -22.76 26.27 -12.29
N ARG A 725 -23.11 24.98 -12.29
CA ARG A 725 -23.93 24.28 -11.27
C ARG A 725 -25.40 24.71 -11.13
N PHE A 726 -25.78 25.88 -11.65
CA PHE A 726 -27.12 26.46 -11.52
C PHE A 726 -27.86 26.56 -12.85
N ASN A 727 -29.19 26.71 -12.77
CA ASN A 727 -30.02 27.04 -13.93
C ASN A 727 -30.01 28.55 -14.23
N ARG A 728 -30.39 28.90 -15.46
CA ARG A 728 -30.37 30.30 -15.96
C ARG A 728 -31.19 31.26 -15.10
N ALA A 729 -32.34 30.81 -14.59
CA ALA A 729 -33.20 31.64 -13.73
C ALA A 729 -32.51 32.04 -12.42
N THR A 730 -31.75 31.14 -11.81
CA THR A 730 -30.98 31.43 -10.59
C THR A 730 -29.78 32.32 -10.89
N LEU A 731 -29.11 32.11 -12.03
CA LEU A 731 -27.96 32.91 -12.47
C LEU A 731 -28.31 34.35 -12.85
N SER A 732 -29.58 34.65 -13.12
CA SER A 732 -30.02 36.02 -13.38
C SER A 732 -30.05 36.93 -12.15
N ILE A 733 -29.90 36.38 -10.94
CA ILE A 733 -29.86 37.15 -9.69
C ILE A 733 -28.42 37.58 -9.40
N CYS A 734 -28.18 38.88 -9.30
CA CYS A 734 -26.85 39.43 -9.06
C CYS A 734 -26.74 40.15 -7.69
N PHE A 735 -25.58 39.99 -7.06
CA PHE A 735 -25.13 40.79 -5.92
C PHE A 735 -23.84 41.51 -6.34
N ASN A 736 -23.79 42.84 -6.25
CA ASN A 736 -22.68 43.66 -6.74
C ASN A 736 -22.20 43.26 -8.15
N SER A 737 -23.15 43.14 -9.09
CA SER A 737 -22.92 42.75 -10.50
C SER A 737 -22.35 41.34 -10.73
N ARG A 738 -22.31 40.49 -9.71
CA ARG A 738 -21.87 39.08 -9.82
C ARG A 738 -22.99 38.14 -9.43
N ASN A 739 -23.20 37.09 -10.21
CA ASN A 739 -24.16 36.05 -9.88
C ASN A 739 -23.54 35.01 -8.92
N VAL A 740 -24.37 34.06 -8.46
CA VAL A 740 -23.95 33.02 -7.51
C VAL A 740 -22.82 32.11 -8.02
N ALA A 741 -22.75 31.84 -9.33
CA ALA A 741 -21.67 31.06 -9.93
C ALA A 741 -20.39 31.90 -10.08
N ASP A 742 -20.51 33.19 -10.39
CA ASP A 742 -19.36 34.10 -10.45
C ASP A 742 -18.70 34.23 -9.08
N VAL A 743 -19.50 34.32 -8.01
CA VAL A 743 -18.99 34.34 -6.62
C VAL A 743 -18.26 33.04 -6.27
N LEU A 744 -18.79 31.89 -6.68
CA LEU A 744 -18.11 30.60 -6.50
C LEU A 744 -16.80 30.49 -7.31
N ASN A 745 -16.65 31.27 -8.38
CA ASN A 745 -15.44 31.30 -9.19
C ASN A 745 -14.39 32.30 -8.69
N LEU A 746 -14.72 33.15 -7.71
CA LEU A 746 -13.75 34.05 -7.07
C LEU A 746 -12.68 33.24 -6.34
N ARG A 747 -11.43 33.73 -6.43
CA ARG A 747 -10.34 33.28 -5.55
C ARG A 747 -10.61 33.74 -4.11
N VAL A 748 -10.01 33.07 -3.13
CA VAL A 748 -10.12 33.48 -1.72
C VAL A 748 -9.63 34.93 -1.55
N ASP A 749 -8.52 35.31 -2.18
CA ASP A 749 -8.00 36.69 -2.12
C ASP A 749 -8.99 37.72 -2.71
N GLU A 750 -9.57 37.40 -3.87
CA GLU A 750 -10.57 38.25 -4.52
C GLU A 750 -11.87 38.32 -3.69
N ALA A 751 -12.24 37.21 -3.05
CA ALA A 751 -13.42 37.13 -2.20
C ALA A 751 -13.25 37.92 -0.90
N CYS A 752 -12.05 37.94 -0.30
CA CYS A 752 -11.73 38.81 0.84
C CYS A 752 -12.01 40.28 0.49
N GLN A 753 -11.55 40.74 -0.68
CA GLN A 753 -11.78 42.10 -1.15
C GLN A 753 -13.26 42.36 -1.46
N PHE A 754 -13.92 41.41 -2.14
CA PHE A 754 -15.32 41.51 -2.54
C PHE A 754 -16.29 41.56 -1.35
N PHE A 755 -15.98 40.86 -0.26
CA PHE A 755 -16.79 40.82 0.97
C PHE A 755 -16.23 41.68 2.11
N SER A 756 -15.37 42.66 1.80
CA SER A 756 -14.70 43.52 2.79
C SER A 756 -15.63 44.17 3.83
N GLU A 757 -16.89 44.45 3.47
CA GLU A 757 -17.90 45.01 4.38
C GLU A 757 -18.51 43.98 5.37
N PHE A 758 -18.25 42.69 5.19
CA PHE A 758 -18.86 41.59 5.95
C PHE A 758 -17.84 40.87 6.84
N ASN A 759 -17.57 41.43 8.03
CA ASN A 759 -16.57 40.91 8.98
C ASN A 759 -16.63 39.39 9.21
N ARG A 760 -17.84 38.79 9.36
CA ARG A 760 -17.98 37.34 9.57
C ARG A 760 -17.47 36.49 8.41
N ILE A 761 -17.60 36.98 7.17
CA ILE A 761 -17.08 36.29 5.98
C ILE A 761 -15.56 36.50 5.90
N VAL A 762 -15.13 37.75 6.05
CA VAL A 762 -13.71 38.14 5.97
C VAL A 762 -12.86 37.39 6.99
N THR A 763 -13.30 37.22 8.24
CA THR A 763 -12.53 36.47 9.25
C THR A 763 -12.21 35.04 8.79
N VAL A 764 -13.16 34.35 8.18
CA VAL A 764 -12.97 32.97 7.73
C VAL A 764 -12.09 32.91 6.48
N LEU A 765 -12.30 33.84 5.54
CA LEU A 765 -11.49 33.91 4.32
C LEU A 765 -10.04 34.35 4.61
N GLN A 766 -9.83 35.23 5.60
CA GLN A 766 -8.51 35.64 6.04
C GLN A 766 -7.73 34.46 6.63
N SER A 767 -8.37 33.60 7.42
CA SER A 767 -7.71 32.38 7.92
C SER A 767 -7.23 31.46 6.79
N LEU A 768 -7.97 31.38 5.67
CA LEU A 768 -7.54 30.63 4.49
C LEU A 768 -6.36 31.32 3.77
N GLN A 769 -6.39 32.65 3.69
CA GLN A 769 -5.29 33.44 3.11
C GLN A 769 -4.00 33.28 3.94
N ASP A 770 -4.11 33.37 5.27
CA ASP A 770 -3.00 33.17 6.21
C ASP A 770 -2.40 31.75 6.09
N ALA A 771 -3.23 30.75 5.74
CA ALA A 771 -2.80 29.40 5.42
C ALA A 771 -2.19 29.23 4.02
N GLY A 772 -2.04 30.31 3.25
CA GLY A 772 -1.48 30.31 1.91
C GLY A 772 -2.42 29.74 0.84
N LEU A 773 -3.73 29.72 1.09
CA LEU A 773 -4.76 29.17 0.19
C LEU A 773 -5.51 30.25 -0.61
N GLY A 774 -4.94 31.46 -0.68
CA GLY A 774 -5.51 32.62 -1.37
C GLY A 774 -5.89 32.38 -2.84
N TYR A 775 -5.13 31.51 -3.51
CA TYR A 775 -5.28 31.18 -4.93
C TYR A 775 -6.47 30.26 -5.25
N LEU A 776 -6.98 29.52 -4.27
CA LEU A 776 -8.07 28.56 -4.49
C LEU A 776 -9.41 29.28 -4.73
N LYS A 777 -10.27 28.67 -5.56
CA LYS A 777 -11.62 29.22 -5.81
C LYS A 777 -12.62 28.75 -4.77
N LEU A 778 -13.55 29.61 -4.35
CA LEU A 778 -14.57 29.29 -3.34
C LEU A 778 -15.42 28.03 -3.67
N GLY A 779 -15.72 27.84 -4.95
CA GLY A 779 -16.49 26.74 -5.49
C GLY A 779 -15.67 25.54 -5.97
N GLN A 780 -14.34 25.59 -5.86
CA GLN A 780 -13.47 24.50 -6.33
C GLN A 780 -13.83 23.19 -5.62
N PRO A 781 -14.09 22.09 -6.37
CA PRO A 781 -14.44 20.82 -5.76
C PRO A 781 -13.31 20.28 -4.88
N SER A 782 -13.66 19.80 -3.69
CA SER A 782 -12.71 19.22 -2.73
C SER A 782 -12.00 17.97 -3.25
N SER A 783 -12.57 17.28 -4.25
CA SER A 783 -11.92 16.17 -4.94
C SER A 783 -10.71 16.58 -5.78
N THR A 784 -10.54 17.88 -6.04
CA THR A 784 -9.40 18.44 -6.79
C THR A 784 -8.32 19.00 -5.89
N PHE A 785 -8.52 19.02 -4.57
CA PHE A 785 -7.51 19.52 -3.65
C PHE A 785 -6.37 18.51 -3.50
N SER A 786 -5.15 19.02 -3.39
CA SER A 786 -4.03 18.21 -2.90
C SER A 786 -4.27 17.81 -1.43
N GLY A 787 -3.50 16.83 -0.93
CA GLY A 787 -3.53 16.45 0.49
C GLY A 787 -3.20 17.63 1.40
N GLY A 788 -2.12 18.36 1.08
CA GLY A 788 -1.71 19.56 1.81
C GLY A 788 -2.69 20.73 1.70
N GLU A 789 -3.38 20.92 0.57
CA GLU A 789 -4.49 21.89 0.48
C GLU A 789 -5.66 21.49 1.37
N SER A 790 -6.06 20.21 1.34
CA SER A 790 -7.15 19.68 2.14
C SER A 790 -6.92 19.89 3.63
N GLN A 791 -5.71 19.61 4.10
CA GLN A 791 -5.35 19.78 5.49
C GLN A 791 -5.32 21.25 5.91
N ARG A 792 -4.72 22.13 5.09
CA ARG A 792 -4.69 23.57 5.37
C ARG A 792 -6.08 24.20 5.37
N VAL A 793 -7.00 23.74 4.50
CA VAL A 793 -8.40 24.21 4.52
C VAL A 793 -9.08 23.83 5.83
N ARG A 794 -8.90 22.60 6.32
CA ARG A 794 -9.46 22.16 7.61
C ARG A 794 -8.86 22.97 8.78
N LEU A 795 -7.54 23.14 8.79
CA LEU A 795 -6.82 23.92 9.79
C LEU A 795 -7.31 25.38 9.83
N ALA A 796 -7.37 26.03 8.67
CA ALA A 796 -7.87 27.40 8.54
C ALA A 796 -9.33 27.54 9.00
N THR A 797 -10.17 26.54 8.70
CA THR A 797 -11.56 26.51 9.13
C THR A 797 -11.66 26.44 10.65
N GLU A 798 -10.83 25.62 11.29
CA GLU A 798 -10.83 25.48 12.75
C GLU A 798 -10.29 26.74 13.44
N LEU A 799 -9.24 27.37 12.89
CA LEU A 799 -8.71 28.66 13.38
C LEU A 799 -9.73 29.80 13.28
N ALA A 800 -10.63 29.76 12.30
CA ALA A 800 -11.67 30.76 12.15
C ALA A 800 -12.75 30.67 13.24
N THR A 801 -12.84 29.54 13.96
CA THR A 801 -13.75 29.39 15.10
C THR A 801 -13.10 29.97 16.36
N LYS A 802 -13.77 30.91 17.05
CA LYS A 802 -13.29 31.38 18.36
C LYS A 802 -13.46 30.26 19.37
N GLN A 803 -12.35 29.68 19.83
CA GLN A 803 -12.36 28.59 20.80
C GLN A 803 -11.99 29.09 22.19
N SER A 804 -12.88 28.86 23.15
CA SER A 804 -12.65 29.16 24.57
C SER A 804 -12.22 27.92 25.38
N ALA A 805 -12.15 26.75 24.75
CA ALA A 805 -11.90 25.46 25.38
C ALA A 805 -10.46 24.98 25.16
N ALA A 806 -9.88 24.29 26.14
CA ALA A 806 -8.55 23.69 26.05
C ALA A 806 -8.58 22.48 25.10
N THR A 807 -8.11 22.67 23.87
CA THR A 807 -8.18 21.68 22.80
C THR A 807 -6.82 21.00 22.57
N LEU A 808 -6.83 19.68 22.40
CA LEU A 808 -5.70 18.88 21.91
C LEU A 808 -5.85 18.68 20.41
N TYR A 809 -4.93 19.23 19.64
CA TYR A 809 -4.82 19.03 18.19
C TYR A 809 -3.84 17.89 17.90
N ILE A 810 -4.26 16.91 17.11
CA ILE A 810 -3.42 15.80 16.66
C ILE A 810 -3.32 15.87 15.14
N PHE A 811 -2.09 15.95 14.63
CA PHE A 811 -1.78 15.98 13.20
C PHE A 811 -0.97 14.74 12.82
N ASP A 812 -1.34 14.13 11.69
CA ASP A 812 -0.59 13.03 11.09
C ASP A 812 0.07 13.53 9.80
N GLU A 813 1.41 13.56 9.80
CA GLU A 813 2.28 13.99 8.70
C GLU A 813 1.81 15.28 7.97
N PRO A 814 1.63 16.43 8.67
CA PRO A 814 0.97 17.60 8.09
C PRO A 814 1.77 18.37 7.03
N THR A 815 3.04 18.03 6.90
CA THR A 815 4.03 18.58 5.96
C THR A 815 4.12 17.78 4.67
N SER A 816 3.45 16.62 4.60
CA SER A 816 3.45 15.76 3.40
C SER A 816 2.95 16.54 2.18
N GLY A 817 3.81 16.60 1.16
CA GLY A 817 3.57 17.32 -0.10
C GLY A 817 3.56 18.83 -0.03
N LEU A 818 4.17 19.40 1.03
CA LEU A 818 4.38 20.84 1.13
C LEU A 818 5.80 21.20 0.70
N HIS A 819 5.89 22.27 -0.09
CA HIS A 819 7.16 22.91 -0.38
C HIS A 819 7.76 23.51 0.91
N PRO A 820 9.09 23.60 1.10
CA PRO A 820 9.70 24.15 2.32
C PRO A 820 9.14 25.52 2.74
N ALA A 821 8.87 26.41 1.79
CA ALA A 821 8.22 27.70 2.06
C ALA A 821 6.80 27.57 2.66
N ASP A 822 6.04 26.55 2.26
CA ASP A 822 4.71 26.24 2.81
C ASP A 822 4.81 25.55 4.18
N VAL A 823 5.84 24.71 4.40
CA VAL A 823 6.16 24.13 5.71
C VAL A 823 6.38 25.22 6.75
N HIS A 824 7.14 26.28 6.42
CA HIS A 824 7.36 27.40 7.33
C HIS A 824 6.06 28.14 7.71
N ARG A 825 5.13 28.30 6.77
CA ARG A 825 3.80 28.88 7.04
C ARG A 825 2.99 28.00 7.98
N LEU A 826 3.01 26.69 7.74
CA LEU A 826 2.33 25.72 8.60
C LEU A 826 2.91 25.75 10.03
N ILE A 827 4.22 25.75 10.19
CA ILE A 827 4.88 25.86 11.51
C ILE A 827 4.42 27.10 12.25
N ALA A 828 4.33 28.25 11.57
CA ALA A 828 3.85 29.49 12.18
C ALA A 828 2.41 29.37 12.69
N ILE A 829 1.54 28.68 11.94
CA ILE A 829 0.16 28.41 12.33
C ILE A 829 0.10 27.47 13.55
N LEU A 830 0.88 26.39 13.56
CA LEU A 830 0.92 25.45 14.69
C LEU A 830 1.40 26.14 15.97
N LYS A 831 2.42 27.01 15.88
CA LYS A 831 2.89 27.82 17.02
C LYS A 831 1.85 28.83 17.50
N ARG A 832 1.03 29.38 16.60
CA ARG A 832 -0.10 30.24 16.97
C ARG A 832 -1.14 29.49 17.80
N LEU A 833 -1.50 28.26 17.43
CA LEU A 833 -2.41 27.41 18.23
C LEU A 833 -1.88 27.19 19.66
N VAL A 834 -0.59 26.92 19.80
CA VAL A 834 0.05 26.77 21.12
C VAL A 834 0.00 28.09 21.91
N THR A 835 0.27 29.23 21.25
CA THR A 835 0.20 30.56 21.87
C THR A 835 -1.22 30.92 22.35
N ASP A 836 -2.24 30.45 21.64
CA ASP A 836 -3.66 30.61 22.00
C ASP A 836 -4.07 29.69 23.18
N GLY A 837 -3.17 28.83 23.67
CA GLY A 837 -3.34 28.02 24.87
C GLY A 837 -3.74 26.56 24.60
N HIS A 838 -3.67 26.11 23.34
CA HIS A 838 -3.96 24.74 22.93
C HIS A 838 -2.71 23.85 23.01
N SER A 839 -2.92 22.53 23.00
CA SER A 839 -1.82 21.54 22.90
C SER A 839 -1.78 20.99 21.48
N VAL A 840 -0.59 20.93 20.88
CA VAL A 840 -0.42 20.47 19.49
C VAL A 840 0.52 19.28 19.48
N LEU A 841 0.03 18.15 19.00
CA LEU A 841 0.78 16.92 18.83
C LEU A 841 0.86 16.60 17.34
N VAL A 842 2.06 16.40 16.82
CA VAL A 842 2.29 16.10 15.41
C VAL A 842 3.10 14.82 15.28
N VAL A 843 2.67 13.89 14.42
CA VAL A 843 3.50 12.77 13.98
C VAL A 843 4.26 13.22 12.74
N GLU A 844 5.60 13.30 12.81
CA GLU A 844 6.40 13.77 11.67
C GLU A 844 7.88 13.32 11.59
N HIS A 845 8.44 13.51 10.39
CA HIS A 845 9.80 13.22 9.93
C HIS A 845 10.54 14.42 9.33
N GLN A 846 9.84 15.49 8.95
CA GLN A 846 10.44 16.68 8.37
C GLN A 846 11.19 17.47 9.45
N THR A 847 12.43 17.77 9.11
CA THR A 847 13.44 18.28 10.02
C THR A 847 13.15 19.68 10.56
N ASP A 848 12.66 20.61 9.74
CA ASP A 848 12.31 21.98 10.17
C ASP A 848 11.17 22.00 11.20
N LEU A 849 10.17 21.13 11.05
CA LEU A 849 9.11 20.97 12.03
C LEU A 849 9.64 20.34 13.32
N MET A 850 10.45 19.28 13.21
CA MET A 850 11.07 18.64 14.37
C MET A 850 11.91 19.65 15.17
N ARG A 851 12.69 20.49 14.50
CA ARG A 851 13.49 21.57 15.11
C ARG A 851 12.65 22.66 15.74
N SER A 852 11.50 22.93 15.15
CA SER A 852 10.57 23.96 15.62
C SER A 852 9.71 23.50 16.80
N ALA A 853 9.69 22.20 17.10
CA ALA A 853 8.96 21.62 18.22
C ALA A 853 9.58 21.99 19.57
N ASP A 854 8.75 22.04 20.60
CA ASP A 854 9.19 22.26 21.97
C ASP A 854 9.68 20.94 22.61
N TRP A 855 9.07 19.83 22.21
CA TRP A 855 9.37 18.49 22.72
C TRP A 855 9.30 17.45 21.60
N ILE A 856 10.24 16.50 21.59
CA ILE A 856 10.27 15.38 20.65
C ILE A 856 10.15 14.07 21.42
N ILE A 857 9.39 13.13 20.86
CA ILE A 857 9.28 11.73 21.30
C ILE A 857 9.70 10.85 20.12
N ASP A 858 10.80 10.13 20.26
CA ASP A 858 11.39 9.29 19.20
C ASP A 858 11.03 7.81 19.43
N VAL A 859 10.32 7.22 18.46
CA VAL A 859 9.83 5.82 18.52
C VAL A 859 10.67 4.94 17.59
N GLY A 860 11.21 3.84 18.09
CA GLY A 860 12.15 2.98 17.35
C GLY A 860 12.61 1.78 18.21
N PRO A 861 13.88 1.33 18.08
CA PRO A 861 14.95 1.85 17.21
C PRO A 861 14.77 1.51 15.73
N GLU A 862 14.12 0.38 15.41
CA GLU A 862 13.88 -0.07 14.04
C GLU A 862 12.38 -0.15 13.71
N SER A 863 12.06 -0.72 12.55
CA SER A 863 10.69 -0.91 12.07
C SER A 863 10.14 -2.30 12.42
N GLY A 864 8.81 -2.46 12.39
CA GLY A 864 8.17 -3.76 12.61
C GLY A 864 8.50 -4.36 13.98
N GLY A 865 8.87 -5.64 14.03
CA GLY A 865 9.18 -6.36 15.29
C GLY A 865 10.39 -5.83 16.05
N GLY A 866 11.30 -5.11 15.38
CA GLY A 866 12.46 -4.44 16.01
C GLY A 866 12.15 -3.03 16.53
N GLY A 867 10.92 -2.55 16.33
CA GLY A 867 10.45 -1.23 16.77
C GLY A 867 9.57 -1.27 18.01
N GLY A 868 8.82 -0.19 18.21
CA GLY A 868 7.79 -0.11 19.25
C GLY A 868 8.32 0.18 20.64
N GLN A 869 9.47 0.84 20.77
CA GLN A 869 10.01 1.37 22.01
C GLN A 869 10.24 2.90 21.91
N ILE A 870 10.30 3.59 23.04
CA ILE A 870 10.72 4.99 23.09
C ILE A 870 12.24 5.01 23.19
N VAL A 871 12.91 5.51 22.15
CA VAL A 871 14.37 5.52 22.06
C VAL A 871 14.94 6.76 22.71
N SER A 872 14.32 7.91 22.46
CA SER A 872 14.72 9.19 23.05
C SER A 872 13.51 10.10 23.23
N GLN A 873 13.60 11.02 24.19
CA GLN A 873 12.63 12.09 24.39
C GLN A 873 13.33 13.31 24.99
N GLY A 874 12.90 14.52 24.60
CA GLY A 874 13.51 15.75 25.07
C GLY A 874 13.29 16.93 24.12
N SER A 875 13.94 18.06 24.42
CA SER A 875 13.98 19.19 23.50
C SER A 875 14.83 18.86 22.25
N PRO A 876 14.53 19.44 21.07
CA PRO A 876 15.30 19.17 19.85
C PRO A 876 16.79 19.45 20.00
N ILE A 877 17.14 20.51 20.75
CA ILE A 877 18.54 20.90 21.01
C ILE A 877 19.26 19.82 21.83
N ALA A 878 18.61 19.29 22.87
CA ALA A 878 19.18 18.24 23.70
C ALA A 878 19.40 16.95 22.91
N LEU A 879 18.43 16.57 22.06
CA LEU A 879 18.52 15.38 21.20
C LEU A 879 19.61 15.51 20.13
N ALA A 880 19.71 16.66 19.45
CA ALA A 880 20.74 16.92 18.44
C ALA A 880 22.17 16.79 18.99
N SER A 881 22.37 17.08 20.30
CA SER A 881 23.68 16.98 20.95
C SER A 881 24.15 15.54 21.19
N ARG A 882 23.24 14.56 21.27
CA ARG A 882 23.54 13.15 21.53
C ARG A 882 23.98 12.41 20.27
N GLY A 883 23.21 12.54 19.19
CA GLY A 883 23.52 11.98 17.87
C GLY A 883 23.64 10.45 17.82
N GLN A 884 22.87 9.72 18.64
CA GLN A 884 22.91 8.27 18.76
C GLN A 884 21.78 7.59 17.96
N THR A 885 20.60 8.21 17.89
CA THR A 885 19.46 7.69 17.11
C THR A 885 19.41 8.28 15.70
N ALA A 886 18.68 7.64 14.79
CA ALA A 886 18.49 8.14 13.42
C ALA A 886 17.93 9.58 13.41
N THR A 887 16.99 9.85 14.31
CA THR A 887 16.38 11.17 14.53
C THR A 887 17.39 12.19 15.05
N GLU A 888 18.18 11.82 16.06
CA GLU A 888 19.20 12.70 16.64
C GLU A 888 20.28 13.07 15.61
N VAL A 889 20.68 12.12 14.76
CA VAL A 889 21.63 12.35 13.65
C VAL A 889 21.03 13.29 12.60
N ALA A 890 19.76 13.11 12.23
CA ALA A 890 19.07 13.99 11.29
C ALA A 890 19.01 15.44 11.81
N LEU A 891 18.66 15.63 13.09
CA LEU A 891 18.67 16.94 13.74
C LEU A 891 20.06 17.59 13.75
N ARG A 892 21.12 16.80 13.94
CA ARG A 892 22.51 17.29 13.99
C ARG A 892 23.03 17.70 12.61
N ASN A 893 22.83 16.88 11.58
CA ASN A 893 23.42 17.08 10.25
C ASN A 893 22.99 18.37 9.56
N GLU A 894 21.76 18.82 9.81
CA GLU A 894 21.31 20.09 9.29
C GLU A 894 21.69 21.27 10.20
N SER A 895 22.07 21.06 11.47
CA SER A 895 22.37 22.15 12.42
C SER A 895 23.78 22.72 12.23
N LEU A 896 24.58 22.00 11.44
CA LEU A 896 25.91 22.39 10.96
C LEU A 896 25.85 23.02 9.56
N ARG A 897 24.67 23.12 8.95
CA ARG A 897 24.39 23.80 7.68
C ARG A 897 23.65 25.10 7.98
#